data_AF-A0A349HXM3-F1
#
_entry.id   AF-A0A349HXM3-F1
#
_cell.length_a   1.000
_cell.length_b   1.000
_cell.length_c   1.000
_cell.angle_alpha   90.00
_cell.angle_beta   90.00
_cell.angle_gamma   90.00
#
_symmetry.space_group_name_H-M   'P 1'
#
loop_
_entity.id
_entity.type
_entity.pdbx_description
1 polymer ?
#
loop_
_entity_poly.entity_id
_entity_poly.type
_entity_poly.pdbx_seq_one_letter_code
_entity_poly.pdbx_strand_id
1 'polypeptide(L)'
;MFGFDKNNNKEKKQVIAYIHTHWDREWYREFEVFRLRLLRVFDNVLNMLQEGKIPSFYFDGQVSALLDYLEMRPENEQLVRDLVANKKLFIGPFYCLVDEFLTDGICFMKNLDIGLKIAKDFGCEDFIGYFADTFGHSKNIPVILKDYGIDKAIVWRGCPENLPSEFIFNGVNAVNLVRGYFNDIFSSDKFIEDKAKFIKKNLDMIAEKSGDTLLLPIGADHLGVPEDIASQINLVNQYLDDYEIILGSPFDYFEKVKFKVKYNEELRDNSQTFILQGAYSARTKLKQMNTECSYKLDLANKLQMNFGNLYANSIEYAYKLLLQNQAHDSICGCSLDSVHSENITRYNKILQIANTIIEEIRTPQPDNLSMSFKYPDKYKLLEIERDYIEEGTQVISQRRGFPVKLLYDTSKIPVTEDYTTLYTLLKEFNSDNKTTKDVFVDNFEVFNKNIRIEVVDGQINIFDKATCYKNLIEFVRYKDLGDTYNYAPDIKDSGEVAKIKSVKMIMDGPLRCGIRITTSFFNVDVFVNKKSKLLNFKIKYPNLLTNRLWQVRFNLPKKVTETYSEDMNLLVKRKFDSNYNLRENLPQEKGQEAWTNTAPMQRFVWANGLGIITHGLTEYEVSKNALAVTLLRSIGIISNPKNPARTTPAGPPLDVPGAQQLGENTAEFSIGFFPVKDWTTYVEEVYPQTILF
;
A
#
# COMPACT_ATOMS: atom_id res chain seq x y z
N MET A 1 62.52 -38.59 1.37
CA MET A 1 62.63 -37.17 1.01
C MET A 1 61.24 -36.59 1.16
N PHE A 2 61.06 -35.70 2.13
CA PHE A 2 59.79 -35.16 2.59
C PHE A 2 59.10 -34.35 1.48
N GLY A 3 57.85 -34.70 1.15
CA GLY A 3 56.93 -33.83 0.43
C GLY A 3 55.85 -33.41 1.41
N PHE A 4 55.98 -32.20 1.95
CA PHE A 4 55.05 -31.62 2.90
C PHE A 4 53.64 -31.53 2.31
N ASP A 5 52.71 -32.17 3.00
CA ASP A 5 51.27 -31.94 2.90
C ASP A 5 51.00 -30.47 3.25
N LYS A 6 50.68 -29.65 2.26
CA LYS A 6 50.15 -28.31 2.50
C LYS A 6 48.68 -28.47 2.87
N ASN A 7 48.42 -28.76 4.14
CA ASN A 7 47.18 -28.39 4.80
C ASN A 7 47.03 -26.87 4.74
N ASN A 8 46.51 -26.37 3.61
CA ASN A 8 45.83 -25.08 3.59
C ASN A 8 44.49 -25.30 4.29
N ASN A 9 44.49 -25.34 5.63
CA ASN A 9 43.28 -25.12 6.43
C ASN A 9 42.85 -23.67 6.19
N LYS A 10 42.24 -23.41 5.04
CA LYS A 10 41.55 -22.16 4.77
C LYS A 10 40.35 -22.19 5.72
N GLU A 11 40.33 -21.28 6.68
CA GLU A 11 39.26 -21.22 7.67
C GLU A 11 37.93 -21.01 6.92
N LYS A 12 36.98 -21.93 7.11
CA LYS A 12 35.69 -21.89 6.42
C LYS A 12 34.93 -20.64 6.87
N LYS A 13 34.33 -19.90 5.94
CA LYS A 13 33.41 -18.82 6.29
C LYS A 13 32.18 -19.40 6.96
N GLN A 14 31.76 -18.76 8.06
CA GLN A 14 30.57 -19.18 8.79
C GLN A 14 29.31 -18.74 8.05
N VAL A 15 28.35 -19.64 7.90
CA VAL A 15 27.03 -19.37 7.33
C VAL A 15 25.98 -19.66 8.39
N ILE A 16 25.26 -18.63 8.84
CA ILE A 16 24.11 -18.78 9.73
C ILE A 16 22.88 -19.03 8.88
N ALA A 17 22.34 -20.24 8.98
CA ALA A 17 21.12 -20.64 8.29
C ALA A 17 19.92 -20.56 9.23
N TYR A 18 18.91 -19.76 8.88
CA TYR A 18 17.66 -19.71 9.62
C TYR A 18 16.54 -20.38 8.85
N ILE A 19 15.72 -21.15 9.56
CA ILE A 19 14.57 -21.85 8.98
C ILE A 19 13.35 -20.97 9.13
N HIS A 20 12.61 -20.80 8.04
CA HIS A 20 11.37 -20.06 8.01
C HIS A 20 10.39 -20.64 6.99
N THR A 21 9.18 -20.09 6.97
CA THR A 21 8.24 -20.21 5.86
C THR A 21 7.77 -18.79 5.53
N HIS A 22 7.75 -18.40 4.26
CA HIS A 22 7.09 -17.15 3.88
C HIS A 22 5.61 -17.45 3.68
N TRP A 23 4.73 -16.72 4.37
CA TRP A 23 3.33 -17.08 4.45
C TRP A 23 2.42 -15.97 3.97
N ASP A 24 2.23 -15.91 2.65
CA ASP A 24 1.18 -15.08 2.05
C ASP A 24 -0.16 -15.60 2.51
N ARG A 25 -0.88 -14.75 3.25
CA ARG A 25 -2.16 -15.11 3.86
C ARG A 25 -3.20 -15.51 2.80
N GLU A 26 -3.13 -14.88 1.63
CA GLU A 26 -3.98 -15.11 0.47
C GLU A 26 -3.25 -14.58 -0.78
N TRP A 27 -3.21 -15.36 -1.87
CA TRP A 27 -2.46 -15.02 -3.09
C TRP A 27 -3.01 -15.74 -4.34
N TYR A 28 -2.26 -16.71 -4.87
CA TYR A 28 -2.69 -17.58 -5.98
C TYR A 28 -3.68 -18.65 -5.54
N ARG A 29 -3.99 -18.73 -4.23
CA ARG A 29 -5.12 -19.46 -3.64
C ARG A 29 -5.79 -18.61 -2.56
N GLU A 30 -7.03 -18.98 -2.28
CA GLU A 30 -7.90 -18.39 -1.28
C GLU A 30 -7.37 -18.57 0.15
N PHE A 31 -7.76 -17.65 1.03
CA PHE A 31 -7.40 -17.67 2.45
C PHE A 31 -7.63 -19.05 3.10
N GLU A 32 -8.83 -19.61 3.03
CA GLU A 32 -9.13 -20.88 3.71
C GLU A 32 -8.34 -22.07 3.16
N VAL A 33 -7.99 -22.05 1.86
CA VAL A 33 -7.14 -23.09 1.27
C VAL A 33 -5.73 -23.01 1.84
N PHE A 34 -5.15 -21.80 1.89
CA PHE A 34 -3.86 -21.60 2.51
C PHE A 34 -3.93 -21.87 4.01
N ARG A 35 -4.98 -21.46 4.73
CA ARG A 35 -5.16 -21.76 6.15
C ARG A 35 -5.08 -23.26 6.44
N LEU A 36 -5.74 -24.12 5.66
CA LEU A 36 -5.61 -25.57 5.84
C LEU A 36 -4.20 -26.10 5.56
N ARG A 37 -3.47 -25.47 4.61
CA ARG A 37 -2.05 -25.78 4.38
C ARG A 37 -1.18 -25.31 5.55
N LEU A 38 -1.49 -24.16 6.14
CA LEU A 38 -0.80 -23.61 7.30
C LEU A 38 -0.86 -24.58 8.46
N LEU A 39 -2.04 -25.19 8.73
CA LEU A 39 -2.17 -26.17 9.80
C LEU A 39 -1.14 -27.30 9.66
N ARG A 40 -1.03 -27.91 8.47
CA ARG A 40 -0.09 -29.01 8.23
C ARG A 40 1.37 -28.57 8.30
N VAL A 41 1.69 -27.41 7.73
CA VAL A 41 3.06 -26.87 7.72
C VAL A 41 3.50 -26.53 9.15
N PHE A 42 2.66 -25.86 9.90
CA PHE A 42 3.00 -25.42 11.25
C PHE A 42 2.95 -26.57 12.27
N ASP A 43 2.05 -27.55 12.12
CA ASP A 43 2.08 -28.80 12.90
C ASP A 43 3.44 -29.51 12.75
N ASN A 44 3.96 -29.60 11.52
CA ASN A 44 5.30 -30.12 11.26
C ASN A 44 6.41 -29.30 11.95
N VAL A 45 6.35 -27.96 11.86
CA VAL A 45 7.32 -27.07 12.53
C VAL A 45 7.32 -27.27 14.04
N LEU A 46 6.14 -27.30 14.67
CA LEU A 46 6.02 -27.49 16.12
C LEU A 46 6.62 -28.84 16.56
N ASN A 47 6.34 -29.91 15.81
CA ASN A 47 6.93 -31.23 16.08
C ASN A 47 8.46 -31.20 15.95
N MET A 48 9.00 -30.58 14.90
CA MET A 48 10.45 -30.47 14.67
C MET A 48 11.16 -29.70 15.80
N LEU A 49 10.54 -28.64 16.34
CA LEU A 49 11.07 -27.87 17.46
C LEU A 49 10.99 -28.63 18.80
N GLN A 50 9.89 -29.35 19.02
CA GLN A 50 9.66 -30.14 20.23
C GLN A 50 10.62 -31.33 20.32
N GLU A 51 10.85 -32.02 19.20
CA GLU A 51 11.80 -33.14 19.10
C GLU A 51 13.27 -32.68 19.07
N GLY A 52 13.54 -31.38 18.99
CA GLY A 52 14.89 -30.82 18.92
C GLY A 52 15.62 -31.10 17.61
N LYS A 53 14.89 -31.40 16.53
CA LYS A 53 15.46 -31.63 15.19
C LYS A 53 15.94 -30.34 14.53
N ILE A 54 15.36 -29.20 14.92
CA ILE A 54 15.81 -27.86 14.52
C ILE A 54 15.95 -26.97 15.77
N PRO A 55 16.93 -26.05 15.80
CA PRO A 55 17.18 -25.24 16.99
C PRO A 55 16.14 -24.12 17.16
N SER A 56 15.71 -23.52 16.05
CA SER A 56 14.74 -22.45 16.04
C SER A 56 14.00 -22.33 14.70
N PHE A 57 12.87 -21.63 14.71
CA PHE A 57 12.09 -21.27 13.53
C PHE A 57 11.69 -19.79 13.58
N TYR A 58 11.90 -19.07 12.48
CA TYR A 58 11.45 -17.68 12.35
C TYR A 58 10.12 -17.65 11.60
N PHE A 59 9.04 -17.29 12.29
CA PHE A 59 7.69 -17.34 11.72
C PHE A 59 7.33 -16.01 11.03
N ASP A 60 8.07 -15.73 9.95
CA ASP A 60 7.74 -14.75 8.91
C ASP A 60 7.49 -13.30 9.36
N GLY A 61 7.89 -12.92 10.57
CA GLY A 61 7.76 -11.54 11.02
C GLY A 61 6.33 -11.07 11.35
N GLN A 62 5.33 -11.98 11.32
CA GLN A 62 3.92 -11.66 11.48
C GLN A 62 3.23 -12.56 12.52
N VAL A 63 2.25 -12.01 13.25
CA VAL A 63 1.44 -12.81 14.19
C VAL A 63 0.09 -13.26 13.62
N SER A 64 -0.37 -12.70 12.49
CA SER A 64 -1.67 -13.07 11.92
C SER A 64 -1.74 -14.54 11.50
N ALA A 65 -0.70 -15.08 10.87
CA ALA A 65 -0.63 -16.50 10.53
C ALA A 65 -0.70 -17.40 11.80
N LEU A 66 -0.01 -17.02 12.88
CA LEU A 66 -0.12 -17.74 14.15
C LEU A 66 -1.55 -17.73 14.70
N LEU A 67 -2.24 -16.60 14.63
CA LEU A 67 -3.62 -16.50 15.09
C LEU A 67 -4.58 -17.32 14.21
N ASP A 68 -4.41 -17.29 12.89
CA ASP A 68 -5.19 -18.09 11.95
C ASP A 68 -5.02 -19.60 12.23
N TYR A 69 -3.82 -20.02 12.65
CA TYR A 69 -3.53 -21.37 13.11
C TYR A 69 -4.21 -21.70 14.45
N LEU A 70 -3.99 -20.88 15.48
CA LEU A 70 -4.48 -21.16 16.85
C LEU A 70 -6.01 -21.10 16.97
N GLU A 71 -6.69 -20.35 16.10
CA GLU A 71 -8.16 -20.41 16.03
C GLU A 71 -8.66 -21.81 15.61
N MET A 72 -7.87 -22.58 14.86
CA MET A 72 -8.20 -23.96 14.46
C MET A 72 -7.54 -25.04 15.31
N ARG A 73 -6.45 -24.69 16.00
CA ARG A 73 -5.64 -25.57 16.87
C ARG A 73 -5.41 -24.93 18.24
N PRO A 74 -6.47 -24.57 19.00
CA PRO A 74 -6.32 -23.91 20.30
C PRO A 74 -5.56 -24.78 21.32
N GLU A 75 -5.58 -26.10 21.15
CA GLU A 75 -4.83 -27.05 21.97
C GLU A 75 -3.30 -26.83 21.96
N ASN A 76 -2.76 -26.19 20.92
CA ASN A 76 -1.32 -25.97 20.77
C ASN A 76 -0.84 -24.62 21.33
N GLU A 77 -1.72 -23.80 21.91
CA GLU A 77 -1.35 -22.47 22.41
C GLU A 77 -0.24 -22.54 23.47
N GLN A 78 -0.35 -23.43 24.45
CA GLN A 78 0.66 -23.56 25.51
C GLN A 78 2.03 -23.98 24.95
N LEU A 79 2.04 -24.92 24.01
CA LEU A 79 3.28 -25.34 23.33
C LEU A 79 3.94 -24.17 22.60
N VAL A 80 3.15 -23.38 21.88
CA VAL A 80 3.66 -22.17 21.20
C VAL A 80 4.28 -21.20 22.20
N ARG A 81 3.57 -20.89 23.31
CA ARG A 81 4.08 -20.00 24.36
C ARG A 81 5.41 -20.50 24.93
N ASP A 82 5.51 -21.80 25.21
CA ASP A 82 6.74 -22.40 25.73
C ASP A 82 7.88 -22.30 24.71
N LEU A 83 7.62 -22.55 23.42
CA LEU A 83 8.63 -22.45 22.36
C LEU A 83 9.10 -21.00 22.14
N VAL A 84 8.19 -20.03 22.21
CA VAL A 84 8.52 -18.60 22.11
C VAL A 84 9.36 -18.15 23.30
N ALA A 85 8.93 -18.46 24.53
CA ALA A 85 9.67 -18.10 25.74
C ALA A 85 11.09 -18.69 25.79
N ASN A 86 11.28 -19.89 25.22
CA ASN A 86 12.58 -20.54 25.11
C ASN A 86 13.39 -20.12 23.87
N LYS A 87 12.99 -19.07 23.15
CA LYS A 87 13.63 -18.57 21.91
C LYS A 87 13.82 -19.63 20.82
N LYS A 88 12.92 -20.61 20.76
CA LYS A 88 12.85 -21.63 19.71
C LYS A 88 11.91 -21.22 18.57
N LEU A 89 10.92 -20.38 18.85
CA LEU A 89 9.98 -19.86 17.86
C LEU A 89 9.97 -18.34 17.94
N PHE A 90 10.28 -17.65 16.85
CA PHE A 90 10.24 -16.19 16.76
C PHE A 90 9.00 -15.74 15.99
N ILE A 91 8.25 -14.78 16.52
CA ILE A 91 7.00 -14.26 15.96
C ILE A 91 6.95 -12.73 16.02
N GLY A 92 6.14 -12.11 15.17
CA GLY A 92 6.05 -10.65 15.07
C GLY A 92 7.33 -10.03 14.49
N PRO A 93 7.47 -8.69 14.48
CA PRO A 93 6.73 -7.72 15.27
C PRO A 93 5.41 -7.26 14.65
N PHE A 94 5.14 -7.60 13.39
CA PHE A 94 3.96 -7.11 12.69
C PHE A 94 2.73 -7.97 12.98
N TYR A 95 1.55 -7.39 12.80
CA TYR A 95 0.33 -8.17 12.69
C TYR A 95 0.26 -8.90 11.34
N CYS A 96 0.43 -8.18 10.22
CA CYS A 96 0.55 -8.74 8.87
C CYS A 96 1.75 -8.15 8.12
N LEU A 97 2.24 -8.85 7.09
CA LEU A 97 3.26 -8.34 6.17
C LEU A 97 2.64 -7.42 5.11
N VAL A 98 2.56 -6.13 5.43
CA VAL A 98 1.89 -5.12 4.59
C VAL A 98 2.78 -4.60 3.45
N ASP A 99 2.17 -4.09 2.38
CA ASP A 99 2.87 -3.25 1.41
C ASP A 99 3.13 -1.85 2.02
N GLU A 100 4.38 -1.41 1.98
CA GLU A 100 4.80 -0.15 2.62
C GLU A 100 4.25 1.10 1.90
N PHE A 101 4.15 1.10 0.58
CA PHE A 101 3.75 2.30 -0.15
C PHE A 101 2.24 2.49 -0.22
N LEU A 102 1.47 1.40 -0.10
CA LEU A 102 0.01 1.37 -0.11
C LEU A 102 -0.61 1.40 1.29
N THR A 103 0.20 1.50 2.35
CA THR A 103 -0.22 1.59 3.74
C THR A 103 0.20 2.93 4.35
N ASP A 104 -0.73 3.69 4.93
CA ASP A 104 -0.38 4.96 5.58
C ASP A 104 0.35 4.77 6.92
N GLY A 105 0.99 5.84 7.41
CA GLY A 105 1.80 5.78 8.63
C GLY A 105 1.00 5.41 9.87
N ILE A 106 -0.26 5.84 9.97
CA ILE A 106 -1.17 5.48 11.06
C ILE A 106 -1.42 3.98 11.06
N CYS A 107 -1.75 3.40 9.90
CA CYS A 107 -1.99 1.97 9.74
C CYS A 107 -0.72 1.15 9.96
N PHE A 108 0.44 1.62 9.48
CA PHE A 108 1.72 0.95 9.71
C PHE A 108 2.08 0.91 11.20
N MET A 109 1.86 2.02 11.93
CA MET A 109 1.99 2.05 13.39
C MET A 109 1.00 1.09 14.06
N LYS A 110 -0.25 1.00 13.59
CA LYS A 110 -1.23 0.04 14.10
C LYS A 110 -0.82 -1.42 13.86
N ASN A 111 -0.14 -1.69 12.75
CA ASN A 111 0.43 -3.01 12.44
C ASN A 111 1.44 -3.44 13.52
N LEU A 112 2.30 -2.51 13.94
CA LEU A 112 3.27 -2.71 15.02
C LEU A 112 2.59 -2.76 16.40
N ASP A 113 1.69 -1.83 16.72
CA ASP A 113 0.95 -1.79 17.98
C ASP A 113 0.30 -3.16 18.29
N ILE A 114 -0.46 -3.67 17.31
CA ILE A 114 -1.21 -4.92 17.46
C ILE A 114 -0.24 -6.11 17.45
N GLY A 115 0.70 -6.15 16.52
CA GLY A 115 1.65 -7.24 16.38
C GLY A 115 2.56 -7.41 17.59
N LEU A 116 3.14 -6.33 18.11
CA LEU A 116 3.99 -6.33 19.29
C LEU A 116 3.21 -6.66 20.56
N LYS A 117 1.99 -6.14 20.72
CA LYS A 117 1.12 -6.48 21.85
C LYS A 117 0.90 -7.99 21.92
N ILE A 118 0.57 -8.61 20.78
CA ILE A 118 0.35 -10.06 20.70
C ILE A 118 1.65 -10.82 20.90
N ALA A 119 2.72 -10.47 20.17
CA ALA A 119 3.99 -11.19 20.27
C ALA A 119 4.56 -11.18 21.70
N LYS A 120 4.48 -10.05 22.41
CA LYS A 120 4.89 -9.92 23.81
C LYS A 120 3.98 -10.71 24.76
N ASP A 121 2.67 -10.78 24.49
CA ASP A 121 1.76 -11.63 25.26
C ASP A 121 2.17 -13.11 25.18
N PHE A 122 2.63 -13.56 24.01
CA PHE A 122 3.18 -14.91 23.81
C PHE A 122 4.61 -15.08 24.37
N GLY A 123 5.23 -14.04 24.93
CA GLY A 123 6.56 -14.08 25.54
C GLY A 123 7.73 -13.73 24.60
N CYS A 124 7.47 -13.22 23.39
CA CYS A 124 8.52 -12.82 22.46
C CYS A 124 9.08 -11.43 22.85
N GLU A 125 10.40 -11.31 22.94
CA GLU A 125 11.09 -10.05 23.28
C GLU A 125 12.06 -9.56 22.19
N ASP A 126 12.41 -10.42 21.23
CA ASP A 126 13.36 -10.13 20.17
C ASP A 126 12.65 -9.87 18.85
N PHE A 127 12.90 -8.71 18.23
CA PHE A 127 12.17 -8.27 17.03
C PHE A 127 13.10 -7.80 15.90
N ILE A 128 12.69 -8.11 14.66
CA ILE A 128 13.31 -7.63 13.42
C ILE A 128 12.20 -7.07 12.53
N GLY A 129 12.39 -5.88 11.97
CA GLY A 129 11.56 -5.40 10.86
C GLY A 129 11.77 -6.29 9.65
N TYR A 130 10.89 -7.26 9.45
CA TYR A 130 11.03 -8.30 8.43
C TYR A 130 10.25 -7.93 7.16
N PHE A 131 10.97 -7.53 6.12
CA PHE A 131 10.43 -7.09 4.83
C PHE A 131 10.99 -7.97 3.70
N ALA A 132 10.81 -9.28 3.85
CA ALA A 132 11.42 -10.27 2.97
C ALA A 132 10.88 -10.20 1.54
N ASP A 133 9.60 -9.85 1.32
CA ASP A 133 9.01 -9.77 -0.02
C ASP A 133 8.29 -8.44 -0.34
N THR A 134 8.50 -7.39 0.45
CA THR A 134 7.85 -6.09 0.21
C THR A 134 8.33 -5.44 -1.09
N PHE A 135 7.42 -4.86 -1.88
CA PHE A 135 7.67 -4.33 -3.23
C PHE A 135 8.32 -2.93 -3.21
N GLY A 136 9.57 -2.92 -2.71
CA GLY A 136 10.35 -1.73 -2.41
C GLY A 136 10.10 -1.20 -1.00
N HIS A 137 11.03 -0.39 -0.50
CA HIS A 137 10.99 0.08 0.89
C HIS A 137 11.01 1.60 1.02
N SER A 138 10.09 2.13 1.81
CA SER A 138 10.04 3.54 2.18
C SER A 138 11.19 3.89 3.11
N LYS A 139 11.82 5.04 2.87
CA LYS A 139 12.87 5.56 3.73
C LYS A 139 12.38 5.99 5.11
N ASN A 140 11.06 6.11 5.31
CA ASN A 140 10.47 6.52 6.59
C ASN A 140 10.25 5.34 7.55
N ILE A 141 10.20 4.10 7.04
CA ILE A 141 10.00 2.90 7.87
C ILE A 141 11.03 2.76 9.00
N PRO A 142 12.35 2.93 8.76
CA PRO A 142 13.32 2.78 9.85
C PRO A 142 13.14 3.78 10.99
N VAL A 143 12.57 4.96 10.71
CA VAL A 143 12.24 5.93 11.76
C VAL A 143 11.15 5.38 12.67
N ILE A 144 10.07 4.84 12.08
CA ILE A 144 8.97 4.24 12.83
C ILE A 144 9.48 3.02 13.62
N LEU A 145 10.28 2.13 13.02
CA LEU A 145 10.82 0.96 13.75
C LEU A 145 11.57 1.34 15.02
N LYS A 146 12.41 2.39 14.97
CA LYS A 146 13.14 2.88 16.14
C LYS A 146 12.22 3.43 17.22
N ASP A 147 11.13 4.11 16.85
CA ASP A 147 10.14 4.60 17.81
C ASP A 147 9.47 3.46 18.59
N TYR A 148 9.46 2.25 18.03
CA TYR A 148 9.00 1.01 18.66
C TYR A 148 10.12 0.16 19.30
N GLY A 149 11.36 0.68 19.35
CA GLY A 149 12.51 -0.02 19.92
C GLY A 149 13.08 -1.13 19.06
N ILE A 150 12.76 -1.16 17.76
CA ILE A 150 13.27 -2.15 16.81
C ILE A 150 14.45 -1.54 16.04
N ASP A 151 15.62 -2.12 16.23
CA ASP A 151 16.91 -1.64 15.69
C ASP A 151 17.47 -2.51 14.56
N LYS A 152 16.74 -3.57 14.17
CA LYS A 152 17.13 -4.55 13.14
C LYS A 152 16.07 -4.60 12.04
N ALA A 153 16.50 -4.75 10.80
CA ALA A 153 15.63 -4.99 9.66
C ALA A 153 16.23 -5.99 8.66
N ILE A 154 15.38 -6.76 8.00
CA ILE A 154 15.74 -7.60 6.85
C ILE A 154 14.94 -7.11 5.66
N VAL A 155 15.62 -6.88 4.54
CA VAL A 155 15.04 -6.42 3.27
C VAL A 155 15.54 -7.30 2.13
N TRP A 156 14.85 -7.27 1.00
CA TRP A 156 15.32 -7.96 -0.21
C TRP A 156 15.24 -7.07 -1.44
N ARG A 157 14.04 -6.58 -1.75
CA ARG A 157 13.76 -5.88 -3.00
C ARG A 157 14.24 -4.43 -2.94
N GLY A 158 14.50 -3.84 -4.10
CA GLY A 158 14.78 -2.41 -4.20
C GLY A 158 16.20 -1.98 -3.80
N CYS A 159 17.08 -2.92 -3.41
CA CYS A 159 18.46 -2.63 -3.04
C CYS A 159 19.35 -2.42 -4.29
N PRO A 160 20.10 -1.31 -4.39
CA PRO A 160 20.98 -1.06 -5.53
C PRO A 160 22.16 -2.04 -5.54
N GLU A 161 22.72 -2.27 -6.74
CA GLU A 161 23.79 -3.25 -6.98
C GLU A 161 24.97 -3.13 -6.01
N ASN A 162 25.42 -1.89 -5.75
CA ASN A 162 26.59 -1.59 -4.93
C ASN A 162 26.31 -1.56 -3.42
N LEU A 163 25.09 -1.88 -2.97
CA LEU A 163 24.78 -1.96 -1.55
C LEU A 163 25.28 -3.30 -0.98
N PRO A 164 26.08 -3.30 0.10
CA PRO A 164 26.47 -4.55 0.75
C PRO A 164 25.25 -5.24 1.40
N SER A 165 25.46 -6.50 1.80
CA SER A 165 24.49 -7.26 2.59
C SER A 165 24.19 -6.52 3.89
N GLU A 166 25.21 -6.05 4.62
CA GLU A 166 25.05 -5.36 5.90
C GLU A 166 25.17 -3.83 5.75
N PHE A 167 24.10 -3.10 6.02
CA PHE A 167 24.07 -1.63 5.95
C PHE A 167 23.20 -1.01 7.04
N ILE A 168 23.32 0.30 7.26
CA ILE A 168 22.52 1.08 8.19
C ILE A 168 21.46 1.83 7.38
N PHE A 169 20.21 1.40 7.49
CA PHE A 169 19.07 2.03 6.83
C PHE A 169 18.44 3.07 7.74
N ASN A 170 18.70 4.37 7.50
CA ASN A 170 18.16 5.46 8.33
C ASN A 170 18.31 5.25 9.86
N GLY A 171 19.41 4.63 10.28
CA GLY A 171 19.74 4.36 11.68
C GLY A 171 19.30 3.00 12.22
N VAL A 172 18.67 2.15 11.40
CA VAL A 172 18.37 0.74 11.71
C VAL A 172 19.41 -0.14 11.05
N ASN A 173 19.93 -1.15 11.74
CA ASN A 173 20.83 -2.13 11.14
C ASN A 173 20.03 -3.04 10.22
N ALA A 174 20.33 -3.01 8.92
CA ALA A 174 19.59 -3.68 7.88
C ALA A 174 20.45 -4.73 7.17
N VAL A 175 19.82 -5.86 6.83
CA VAL A 175 20.43 -6.94 6.06
C VAL A 175 19.67 -7.11 4.75
N ASN A 176 20.38 -6.99 3.63
CA ASN A 176 19.88 -7.29 2.30
C ASN A 176 20.03 -8.79 2.00
N LEU A 177 18.92 -9.49 1.79
CA LEU A 177 18.90 -10.87 1.32
C LEU A 177 19.34 -10.93 -0.15
N VAL A 178 20.65 -10.94 -0.40
CA VAL A 178 21.26 -10.88 -1.75
C VAL A 178 20.68 -11.90 -2.74
N ARG A 179 20.24 -13.05 -2.24
CA ARG A 179 19.65 -14.15 -3.04
C ARG A 179 18.17 -14.40 -2.75
N GLY A 180 17.49 -13.45 -2.12
CA GLY A 180 16.10 -13.56 -1.67
C GLY A 180 15.95 -14.43 -0.43
N TYR A 181 14.71 -14.54 0.05
CA TYR A 181 14.36 -15.41 1.17
C TYR A 181 14.15 -16.87 0.75
N PHE A 182 13.90 -17.15 -0.54
CA PHE A 182 13.54 -18.48 -1.00
C PHE A 182 14.79 -19.35 -1.27
N ASN A 183 14.92 -20.41 -0.47
CA ASN A 183 15.87 -21.49 -0.67
C ASN A 183 15.23 -22.83 -0.30
N ASP A 184 14.64 -23.47 -1.31
CA ASP A 184 13.87 -24.72 -1.22
C ASP A 184 14.69 -25.96 -1.58
N ILE A 185 16.00 -25.82 -1.81
CA ILE A 185 16.85 -26.91 -2.33
C ILE A 185 16.83 -28.16 -1.44
N PHE A 186 16.71 -27.97 -0.13
CA PHE A 186 16.65 -29.06 0.84
C PHE A 186 15.33 -29.84 0.76
N SER A 187 14.27 -29.23 0.24
CA SER A 187 12.98 -29.86 -0.05
C SER A 187 12.91 -30.53 -1.43
N SER A 188 13.96 -30.41 -2.25
CA SER A 188 14.02 -31.05 -3.57
C SER A 188 14.55 -32.50 -3.51
N ASP A 189 14.18 -33.31 -4.52
CA ASP A 189 14.64 -34.70 -4.67
C ASP A 189 16.07 -34.84 -5.24
N LYS A 190 16.84 -33.74 -5.31
CA LYS A 190 18.21 -33.77 -5.86
C LYS A 190 19.17 -34.51 -4.93
N PHE A 191 20.21 -35.10 -5.49
CA PHE A 191 21.31 -35.69 -4.72
C PHE A 191 22.04 -34.63 -3.89
N ILE A 192 22.60 -35.04 -2.75
CA ILE A 192 23.29 -34.13 -1.81
C ILE A 192 24.40 -33.34 -2.50
N GLU A 193 25.15 -33.96 -3.40
CA GLU A 193 26.21 -33.32 -4.18
C GLU A 193 25.67 -32.13 -4.99
N ASP A 194 24.50 -32.29 -5.60
CA ASP A 194 23.89 -31.24 -6.42
C ASP A 194 23.23 -30.17 -5.56
N LYS A 195 22.70 -30.54 -4.38
CA LYS A 195 22.28 -29.56 -3.36
C LYS A 195 23.48 -28.72 -2.92
N ALA A 196 24.62 -29.35 -2.63
CA ALA A 196 25.85 -28.68 -2.22
C ALA A 196 26.39 -27.74 -3.30
N LYS A 197 26.44 -28.17 -4.57
CA LYS A 197 26.84 -27.30 -5.69
C LYS A 197 25.93 -26.07 -5.83
N PHE A 198 24.61 -26.27 -5.71
CA PHE A 198 23.64 -25.18 -5.78
C PHE A 198 23.82 -24.19 -4.63
N ILE A 199 23.92 -24.69 -3.40
CA ILE A 199 24.17 -23.88 -2.21
C ILE A 199 25.49 -23.13 -2.32
N LYS A 200 26.59 -23.80 -2.71
CA LYS A 200 27.90 -23.15 -2.90
C LYS A 200 27.80 -21.97 -3.85
N LYS A 201 27.13 -22.16 -5.00
CA LYS A 201 26.95 -21.09 -5.98
C LYS A 201 26.22 -19.88 -5.39
N ASN A 202 25.16 -20.10 -4.61
CA ASN A 202 24.45 -19.00 -3.95
C ASN A 202 25.30 -18.34 -2.85
N LEU A 203 26.03 -19.14 -2.06
CA LEU A 203 26.92 -18.63 -1.01
C LEU A 203 28.08 -17.80 -1.58
N ASP A 204 28.65 -18.20 -2.72
CA ASP A 204 29.68 -17.41 -3.42
C ASP A 204 29.14 -16.01 -3.77
N MET A 205 27.91 -15.91 -4.27
CA MET A 205 27.28 -14.61 -4.57
C MET A 205 26.92 -13.79 -3.32
N ILE A 206 26.50 -14.46 -2.24
CA ILE A 206 26.24 -13.79 -0.95
C ILE A 206 27.56 -13.27 -0.36
N ALA A 207 28.64 -14.06 -0.46
CA ALA A 207 29.97 -13.73 0.04
C ALA A 207 30.58 -12.50 -0.65
N GLU A 208 30.22 -12.21 -1.91
CA GLU A 208 30.66 -11.01 -2.64
C GLU A 208 30.15 -9.71 -1.99
N LYS A 209 29.00 -9.77 -1.30
CA LYS A 209 28.37 -8.60 -0.67
C LYS A 209 28.39 -8.63 0.87
N SER A 210 28.84 -9.72 1.48
CA SER A 210 28.81 -9.93 2.93
C SER A 210 30.20 -9.87 3.56
N GLY A 211 30.25 -9.76 4.88
CA GLY A 211 31.50 -9.88 5.65
C GLY A 211 32.05 -11.31 5.74
N ASP A 212 32.59 -11.64 6.93
CA ASP A 212 33.14 -12.97 7.22
C ASP A 212 32.06 -14.01 7.58
N THR A 213 30.88 -13.53 7.96
CA THR A 213 29.69 -14.36 8.24
C THR A 213 28.63 -14.07 7.18
N LEU A 214 27.94 -15.12 6.71
CA LEU A 214 26.85 -15.03 5.75
C LEU A 214 25.52 -15.40 6.41
N LEU A 215 24.43 -14.84 5.90
CA LEU A 215 23.06 -15.23 6.25
C LEU A 215 22.44 -16.06 5.12
N LEU A 216 21.88 -17.22 5.48
CA LEU A 216 21.21 -18.12 4.55
C LEU A 216 19.77 -18.38 5.01
N PRO A 217 18.75 -17.80 4.36
CA PRO A 217 17.38 -18.26 4.60
C PRO A 217 17.19 -19.67 4.05
N ILE A 218 16.53 -20.55 4.81
CA ILE A 218 16.05 -21.86 4.37
C ILE A 218 14.53 -21.88 4.53
N GLY A 219 13.83 -21.85 3.41
CA GLY A 219 12.38 -21.65 3.37
C GLY A 219 11.95 -21.18 2.00
N ALA A 220 10.64 -21.11 1.76
CA ALA A 220 10.05 -20.49 0.57
C ALA A 220 8.55 -20.24 0.84
N ASP A 221 7.82 -19.79 -0.17
CA ASP A 221 6.38 -19.55 -0.11
C ASP A 221 5.63 -20.83 0.26
N HIS A 222 4.89 -20.77 1.37
CA HIS A 222 4.03 -21.84 1.88
C HIS A 222 4.73 -23.21 2.04
N LEU A 223 6.05 -23.20 2.25
CA LEU A 223 6.89 -24.40 2.31
C LEU A 223 7.00 -24.93 3.75
N GLY A 224 6.86 -26.24 3.92
CA GLY A 224 7.13 -26.93 5.19
C GLY A 224 8.61 -27.29 5.36
N VAL A 225 8.99 -27.77 6.55
CA VAL A 225 10.39 -28.07 6.87
C VAL A 225 10.66 -29.57 6.66
N PRO A 226 11.64 -29.96 5.81
CA PRO A 226 12.03 -31.36 5.68
C PRO A 226 12.47 -31.96 7.02
N GLU A 227 11.96 -33.14 7.37
CA GLU A 227 12.25 -33.76 8.67
C GLU A 227 13.72 -34.13 8.88
N ASP A 228 14.46 -34.33 7.80
CA ASP A 228 15.87 -34.70 7.77
C ASP A 228 16.80 -33.49 7.50
N ILE A 229 16.30 -32.25 7.59
CA ILE A 229 17.05 -31.03 7.24
C ILE A 229 18.42 -30.93 7.91
N ALA A 230 18.51 -31.25 9.21
CA ALA A 230 19.79 -31.21 9.94
C ALA A 230 20.79 -32.23 9.38
N SER A 231 20.33 -33.45 9.08
CA SER A 231 21.15 -34.49 8.45
C SER A 231 21.59 -34.08 7.04
N GLN A 232 20.69 -33.48 6.24
CA GLN A 232 21.04 -32.99 4.92
C GLN A 232 22.10 -31.88 4.97
N ILE A 233 21.98 -30.92 5.90
CA ILE A 233 22.97 -29.85 6.07
C ILE A 233 24.33 -30.42 6.48
N ASN A 234 24.35 -31.39 7.40
CA ASN A 234 25.59 -32.07 7.80
C ASN A 234 26.27 -32.75 6.60
N LEU A 235 25.50 -33.40 5.73
CA LEU A 235 26.04 -34.00 4.52
C LEU A 235 26.51 -32.95 3.51
N VAL A 236 25.73 -31.87 3.28
CA VAL A 236 26.12 -30.77 2.40
C VAL A 236 27.43 -30.11 2.86
N ASN A 237 27.62 -29.89 4.16
CA ASN A 237 28.84 -29.32 4.72
C ASN A 237 30.10 -30.15 4.42
N GLN A 238 29.99 -31.46 4.16
CA GLN A 238 31.11 -32.31 3.75
C GLN A 238 31.60 -32.01 2.32
N TYR A 239 30.74 -31.42 1.49
CA TYR A 239 31.05 -31.01 0.11
C TYR A 239 31.39 -29.52 -0.02
N LEU A 240 31.29 -28.74 1.05
CA LEU A 240 31.60 -27.31 1.05
C LEU A 240 32.99 -27.08 1.63
N ASP A 241 33.97 -26.78 0.78
CA ASP A 241 35.35 -26.52 1.21
C ASP A 241 35.53 -25.11 1.82
N ASP A 242 34.75 -24.13 1.35
CA ASP A 242 34.90 -22.72 1.72
C ASP A 242 33.94 -22.25 2.83
N TYR A 243 32.89 -23.03 3.12
CA TYR A 243 31.77 -22.62 3.98
C TYR A 243 31.37 -23.70 4.98
N GLU A 244 30.92 -23.27 6.14
CA GLU A 244 30.28 -24.13 7.14
C GLU A 244 28.90 -23.57 7.49
N ILE A 245 27.85 -24.35 7.18
CA ILE A 245 26.46 -23.99 7.44
C ILE A 245 26.05 -24.48 8.82
N ILE A 246 25.58 -23.55 9.64
CA ILE A 246 25.10 -23.81 11.01
C ILE A 246 23.66 -23.33 11.09
N LEU A 247 22.76 -24.23 11.54
CA LEU A 247 21.38 -23.87 11.84
C LEU A 247 21.32 -22.95 13.06
N GLY A 248 20.60 -21.85 12.93
CA GLY A 248 20.37 -20.87 13.99
C GLY A 248 19.20 -19.96 13.66
N SER A 249 19.29 -18.72 14.12
CA SER A 249 18.30 -17.65 13.95
C SER A 249 18.90 -16.45 13.21
N PRO A 250 18.07 -15.57 12.63
CA PRO A 250 18.59 -14.30 12.10
C PRO A 250 19.25 -13.44 13.20
N PHE A 251 18.85 -13.58 14.47
CA PHE A 251 19.45 -12.84 15.59
C PHE A 251 20.92 -13.21 15.81
N ASP A 252 21.26 -14.50 15.72
CA ASP A 252 22.65 -14.99 15.80
C ASP A 252 23.55 -14.34 14.73
N TYR A 253 22.99 -14.04 13.56
CA TYR A 253 23.69 -13.33 12.51
C TYR A 253 23.92 -11.86 12.85
N PHE A 254 22.89 -11.16 13.34
CA PHE A 254 23.01 -9.76 13.77
C PHE A 254 24.05 -9.54 14.87
N GLU A 255 24.24 -10.52 15.76
CA GLU A 255 25.26 -10.47 16.82
C GLU A 255 26.71 -10.60 16.28
N LYS A 256 26.89 -11.24 15.12
CA LYS A 256 28.21 -11.55 14.55
C LYS A 256 28.72 -10.53 13.56
N VAL A 257 27.82 -9.81 12.89
CA VAL A 257 28.19 -8.88 11.81
C VAL A 257 28.31 -7.42 12.28
N LYS A 258 28.94 -6.59 11.45
CA LYS A 258 29.13 -5.16 11.72
C LYS A 258 28.54 -4.33 10.59
N PHE A 259 27.76 -3.32 10.95
CA PHE A 259 27.11 -2.41 10.00
C PHE A 259 27.93 -1.14 9.87
N LYS A 260 28.41 -0.83 8.66
CA LYS A 260 29.28 0.34 8.41
C LYS A 260 28.75 1.29 7.35
N VAL A 261 28.19 0.74 6.27
CA VAL A 261 27.69 1.52 5.14
C VAL A 261 26.33 2.11 5.49
N LYS A 262 26.14 3.41 5.29
CA LYS A 262 24.85 4.08 5.52
C LYS A 262 24.11 4.24 4.20
N TYR A 263 22.81 3.94 4.21
CA TYR A 263 21.90 4.20 3.09
C TYR A 263 20.62 4.81 3.64
N ASN A 264 20.24 6.00 3.16
CA ASN A 264 19.15 6.80 3.75
C ASN A 264 18.04 7.15 2.73
N GLU A 265 18.16 6.64 1.50
CA GLU A 265 17.15 6.82 0.46
C GLU A 265 16.16 5.65 0.43
N GLU A 266 15.11 5.78 -0.36
CA GLU A 266 14.17 4.67 -0.58
C GLU A 266 14.87 3.52 -1.30
N LEU A 267 14.54 2.28 -0.93
CA LEU A 267 14.99 1.09 -1.65
C LEU A 267 14.00 0.81 -2.77
N ARG A 268 14.20 1.49 -3.91
CA ARG A 268 13.36 1.35 -5.11
C ARG A 268 14.12 0.99 -6.38
N ASP A 269 15.34 0.50 -6.24
CA ASP A 269 16.20 0.10 -7.35
C ASP A 269 15.86 -1.33 -7.83
N ASN A 270 15.45 -1.46 -9.09
CA ASN A 270 15.08 -2.76 -9.66
C ASN A 270 16.17 -3.40 -10.55
N SER A 271 17.42 -2.92 -10.46
CA SER A 271 18.56 -3.46 -11.23
C SER A 271 18.94 -4.88 -10.84
N GLN A 272 18.62 -5.30 -9.61
CA GLN A 272 18.98 -6.62 -9.07
C GLN A 272 17.76 -7.51 -8.82
N THR A 273 16.63 -6.91 -8.46
CA THR A 273 15.41 -7.60 -8.03
C THR A 273 14.18 -6.87 -8.56
N PHE A 274 13.09 -7.59 -8.81
CA PHE A 274 11.86 -6.95 -9.26
C PHE A 274 11.21 -6.16 -8.14
N ILE A 275 10.66 -4.99 -8.46
CA ILE A 275 9.94 -4.12 -7.53
C ILE A 275 8.44 -4.00 -7.86
N LEU A 276 7.99 -4.49 -9.02
CA LEU A 276 6.58 -4.78 -9.31
C LEU A 276 5.66 -3.55 -9.22
N GLN A 277 6.10 -2.43 -9.82
CA GLN A 277 5.47 -1.10 -9.67
C GLN A 277 4.01 -1.01 -10.16
N GLY A 278 3.57 -1.92 -11.03
CA GLY A 278 2.18 -1.98 -11.48
C GLY A 278 1.19 -2.38 -10.38
N ALA A 279 1.69 -2.89 -9.24
CA ALA A 279 0.92 -3.13 -8.03
C ALA A 279 0.23 -1.86 -7.50
N TYR A 280 0.81 -0.68 -7.73
CA TYR A 280 0.23 0.58 -7.24
C TYR A 280 -1.09 0.94 -7.92
N SER A 281 -1.37 0.41 -9.12
CA SER A 281 -2.57 0.74 -9.90
C SER A 281 -3.46 -0.47 -10.21
N ALA A 282 -2.99 -1.71 -10.03
CA ALA A 282 -3.79 -2.91 -10.20
C ALA A 282 -5.01 -2.90 -9.27
N ARG A 283 -6.19 -3.21 -9.80
CA ARG A 283 -7.45 -3.23 -9.01
C ARG A 283 -7.65 -1.95 -8.19
N THR A 284 -7.67 -0.80 -8.87
CA THR A 284 -7.76 0.54 -8.28
C THR A 284 -8.85 0.63 -7.20
N LYS A 285 -9.97 -0.09 -7.32
CA LYS A 285 -11.04 -0.10 -6.31
C LYS A 285 -10.55 -0.53 -4.91
N LEU A 286 -9.59 -1.45 -4.81
CA LEU A 286 -9.01 -1.85 -3.54
C LEU A 286 -8.29 -0.69 -2.86
N LYS A 287 -7.52 0.10 -3.62
CA LYS A 287 -6.79 1.28 -3.13
C LYS A 287 -7.72 2.40 -2.69
N GLN A 288 -8.81 2.60 -3.42
CA GLN A 288 -9.89 3.54 -3.06
C GLN A 288 -10.52 3.16 -1.71
N MET A 289 -10.93 1.90 -1.57
CA MET A 289 -11.55 1.43 -0.33
C MET A 289 -10.55 1.40 0.84
N ASN A 290 -9.29 1.05 0.60
CA ASN A 290 -8.23 1.16 1.60
C ASN A 290 -8.09 2.59 2.12
N THR A 291 -7.97 3.57 1.23
CA THR A 291 -7.83 4.99 1.59
C THR A 291 -9.03 5.49 2.40
N GLU A 292 -10.24 5.13 1.98
CA GLU A 292 -11.48 5.48 2.69
C GLU A 292 -11.55 4.83 4.07
N CYS A 293 -11.26 3.53 4.16
CA CYS A 293 -11.27 2.78 5.41
C CYS A 293 -10.24 3.32 6.40
N SER A 294 -8.99 3.53 5.97
CA SER A 294 -7.93 4.08 6.83
C SER A 294 -8.34 5.44 7.41
N TYR A 295 -8.85 6.34 6.56
CA TYR A 295 -9.31 7.65 6.98
C TYR A 295 -10.51 7.60 7.95
N LYS A 296 -11.56 6.85 7.61
CA LYS A 296 -12.78 6.75 8.43
C LYS A 296 -12.52 6.04 9.75
N LEU A 297 -11.71 4.99 9.75
CA LEU A 297 -11.38 4.24 10.95
C LEU A 297 -10.52 5.05 11.92
N ASP A 298 -9.52 5.80 11.42
CA ASP A 298 -8.74 6.74 12.23
C ASP A 298 -9.63 7.83 12.85
N LEU A 299 -10.55 8.39 12.07
CA LEU A 299 -11.50 9.37 12.56
C LEU A 299 -12.42 8.80 13.65
N ALA A 300 -12.97 7.60 13.44
CA ALA A 300 -13.81 6.90 14.43
C ALA A 300 -13.03 6.59 15.72
N ASN A 301 -11.76 6.15 15.59
CA ASN A 301 -10.90 5.86 16.73
C ASN A 301 -10.62 7.12 17.57
N LYS A 302 -10.25 8.23 16.93
CA LYS A 302 -10.05 9.51 17.62
C LYS A 302 -11.31 9.99 18.31
N LEU A 303 -12.46 9.89 17.64
CA LEU A 303 -13.73 10.29 18.21
C LEU A 303 -14.06 9.46 19.45
N GLN A 304 -14.05 8.13 19.36
CA GLN A 304 -14.43 7.29 20.49
C GLN A 304 -13.49 7.44 21.70
N MET A 305 -12.19 7.69 21.49
CA MET A 305 -11.25 8.03 22.58
C MET A 305 -11.65 9.31 23.34
N ASN A 306 -12.30 10.26 22.68
CA ASN A 306 -12.80 11.50 23.31
C ASN A 306 -14.17 11.32 23.98
N PHE A 307 -14.85 10.19 23.78
CA PHE A 307 -16.17 9.88 24.32
C PHE A 307 -16.17 8.56 25.11
N GLY A 308 -15.19 8.39 25.99
CA GLY A 308 -15.16 7.31 26.98
C GLY A 308 -14.62 5.96 26.48
N ASN A 309 -14.12 5.89 25.25
CA ASN A 309 -13.42 4.73 24.69
C ASN A 309 -14.24 3.42 24.67
N LEU A 310 -15.57 3.52 24.54
CA LEU A 310 -16.48 2.37 24.64
C LEU A 310 -16.36 1.38 23.48
N TYR A 311 -15.78 1.79 22.35
CA TYR A 311 -15.71 1.00 21.13
C TYR A 311 -14.31 0.43 20.85
N ALA A 312 -13.40 0.44 21.83
CA ALA A 312 -12.00 0.04 21.65
C ALA A 312 -11.83 -1.35 21.00
N ASN A 313 -12.63 -2.34 21.41
CA ASN A 313 -12.58 -3.69 20.84
C ASN A 313 -13.05 -3.73 19.38
N SER A 314 -14.09 -2.97 19.05
CA SER A 314 -14.62 -2.85 17.68
C SER A 314 -13.61 -2.15 16.77
N ILE A 315 -12.91 -1.14 17.28
CA ILE A 315 -11.81 -0.45 16.58
C ILE A 315 -10.63 -1.40 16.35
N GLU A 316 -10.17 -2.13 17.38
CA GLU A 316 -9.07 -3.09 17.23
C GLU A 316 -9.45 -4.19 16.21
N TYR A 317 -10.69 -4.69 16.26
CA TYR A 317 -11.23 -5.64 15.28
C TYR A 317 -11.20 -5.08 13.85
N ALA A 318 -11.68 -3.85 13.64
CA ALA A 318 -11.67 -3.21 12.32
C ALA A 318 -10.24 -2.95 11.81
N TYR A 319 -9.29 -2.58 12.68
CA TYR A 319 -7.88 -2.45 12.28
C TYR A 319 -7.28 -3.80 11.88
N LYS A 320 -7.59 -4.89 12.59
CA LYS A 320 -7.15 -6.24 12.18
C LYS A 320 -7.66 -6.60 10.79
N LEU A 321 -8.94 -6.34 10.50
CA LEU A 321 -9.50 -6.54 9.15
C LEU A 321 -8.80 -5.67 8.09
N LEU A 322 -8.48 -4.42 8.43
CA LEU A 322 -7.79 -3.50 7.52
C LEU A 322 -6.37 -4.00 7.21
N LEU A 323 -5.64 -4.40 8.24
CA LEU A 323 -4.27 -4.91 8.12
C LEU A 323 -4.20 -6.24 7.35
N GLN A 324 -5.21 -7.12 7.51
CA GLN A 324 -5.35 -8.31 6.67
C GLN A 324 -5.47 -7.96 5.19
N ASN A 325 -6.26 -6.93 4.86
CA ASN A 325 -6.38 -6.43 3.50
C ASN A 325 -5.14 -5.67 3.00
N GLN A 326 -4.31 -5.16 3.92
CA GLN A 326 -3.06 -4.44 3.61
C GLN A 326 -1.86 -5.36 3.44
N ALA A 327 -2.01 -6.67 3.72
CA ALA A 327 -1.01 -7.68 3.35
C ALA A 327 -0.65 -7.51 1.86
N HIS A 328 0.64 -7.60 1.53
CA HIS A 328 1.15 -7.14 0.24
C HIS A 328 0.40 -7.75 -0.96
N ASP A 329 0.20 -9.07 -1.03
CA ASP A 329 -0.55 -9.71 -2.13
C ASP A 329 -2.05 -9.36 -2.19
N SER A 330 -2.61 -8.90 -1.06
CA SER A 330 -3.99 -8.43 -0.97
C SER A 330 -4.12 -7.02 -1.52
N ILE A 331 -3.39 -6.06 -0.93
CA ILE A 331 -3.52 -4.64 -1.32
C ILE A 331 -2.89 -4.35 -2.68
N CYS A 332 -1.82 -5.05 -3.08
CA CYS A 332 -1.22 -4.92 -4.40
C CYS A 332 -2.16 -5.37 -5.52
N GLY A 333 -3.21 -6.14 -5.20
CA GLY A 333 -4.22 -6.55 -6.18
C GLY A 333 -3.74 -7.67 -7.11
N CYS A 334 -2.74 -8.44 -6.67
CA CYS A 334 -2.05 -9.49 -7.43
C CYS A 334 -2.48 -10.91 -7.08
N SER A 335 -3.72 -11.06 -6.61
CA SER A 335 -4.31 -12.33 -6.20
C SER A 335 -5.51 -12.71 -7.07
N LEU A 336 -6.07 -13.90 -6.80
CA LEU A 336 -7.30 -14.39 -7.44
C LEU A 336 -8.49 -13.45 -7.23
N ASP A 337 -9.47 -13.51 -8.14
CA ASP A 337 -10.71 -12.74 -7.99
C ASP A 337 -11.51 -13.12 -6.74
N SER A 338 -11.44 -14.38 -6.32
CA SER A 338 -12.05 -14.89 -5.07
C SER A 338 -11.46 -14.21 -3.83
N VAL A 339 -10.12 -14.10 -3.77
CA VAL A 339 -9.40 -13.38 -2.71
C VAL A 339 -9.88 -11.94 -2.62
N HIS A 340 -9.93 -11.23 -3.74
CA HIS A 340 -10.32 -9.82 -3.72
C HIS A 340 -11.80 -9.59 -3.46
N SER A 341 -12.66 -10.57 -3.74
CA SER A 341 -14.07 -10.53 -3.32
C SER A 341 -14.20 -10.56 -1.78
N GLU A 342 -13.33 -11.33 -1.12
CA GLU A 342 -13.22 -11.34 0.34
C GLU A 342 -12.65 -10.02 0.87
N ASN A 343 -11.61 -9.46 0.22
CA ASN A 343 -11.07 -8.15 0.60
C ASN A 343 -12.14 -7.04 0.57
N ILE A 344 -12.96 -6.98 -0.49
CA ILE A 344 -14.08 -6.05 -0.59
C ILE A 344 -15.06 -6.22 0.57
N THR A 345 -15.35 -7.47 0.96
CA THR A 345 -16.21 -7.77 2.12
C THR A 345 -15.61 -7.23 3.42
N ARG A 346 -14.31 -7.43 3.66
CA ARG A 346 -13.62 -6.88 4.84
C ARG A 346 -13.67 -5.34 4.86
N TYR A 347 -13.45 -4.67 3.74
CA TYR A 347 -13.60 -3.21 3.66
C TYR A 347 -15.03 -2.73 3.97
N ASN A 348 -16.05 -3.40 3.44
CA ASN A 348 -17.43 -3.07 3.74
C ASN A 348 -17.72 -3.18 5.25
N LYS A 349 -17.21 -4.22 5.93
CA LYS A 349 -17.34 -4.37 7.39
C LYS A 349 -16.65 -3.25 8.15
N ILE A 350 -15.45 -2.84 7.72
CA ILE A 350 -14.70 -1.74 8.34
C ILE A 350 -15.49 -0.42 8.22
N LEU A 351 -16.03 -0.11 7.04
CA LEU A 351 -16.84 1.10 6.84
C LEU A 351 -18.14 1.07 7.64
N GLN A 352 -18.80 -0.09 7.76
CA GLN A 352 -19.96 -0.26 8.63
C GLN A 352 -19.59 0.07 10.08
N ILE A 353 -18.53 -0.53 10.62
CA ILE A 353 -18.08 -0.28 12.00
C ILE A 353 -17.71 1.19 12.21
N ALA A 354 -16.84 1.75 11.36
CA ALA A 354 -16.33 3.10 11.53
C ALA A 354 -17.44 4.15 11.42
N ASN A 355 -18.33 4.03 10.42
CA ASN A 355 -19.44 4.95 10.27
C ASN A 355 -20.46 4.79 11.41
N THR A 356 -20.80 3.57 11.83
CA THR A 356 -21.70 3.34 12.98
C THR A 356 -21.17 3.99 14.25
N ILE A 357 -19.89 3.80 14.59
CA ILE A 357 -19.29 4.44 15.77
C ILE A 357 -19.37 5.96 15.69
N ILE A 358 -19.07 6.53 14.51
CA ILE A 358 -19.18 7.97 14.28
C ILE A 358 -20.62 8.43 14.52
N GLU A 359 -21.60 7.74 13.94
CA GLU A 359 -23.02 8.11 14.02
C GLU A 359 -23.63 7.92 15.42
N GLU A 360 -23.29 6.86 16.13
CA GLU A 360 -23.76 6.61 17.50
C GLU A 360 -23.23 7.64 18.49
N ILE A 361 -21.97 8.06 18.33
CA ILE A 361 -21.42 9.15 19.14
C ILE A 361 -22.01 10.49 18.71
N ARG A 362 -22.26 10.67 17.42
CA ARG A 362 -22.75 11.94 16.86
C ARG A 362 -24.18 12.26 17.30
N THR A 363 -25.07 11.29 17.11
CA THR A 363 -26.53 11.41 17.23
C THR A 363 -27.05 12.02 18.54
N PRO A 364 -26.56 11.65 19.73
CA PRO A 364 -27.07 12.18 21.00
C PRO A 364 -26.56 13.58 21.33
N GLN A 365 -25.61 14.12 20.56
CA GLN A 365 -25.03 15.43 20.84
C GLN A 365 -25.87 16.57 20.22
N PRO A 366 -25.80 17.79 20.77
CA PRO A 366 -26.45 18.96 20.18
C PRO A 366 -25.93 19.28 18.77
N ASP A 367 -26.82 19.65 17.85
CA ASP A 367 -26.48 19.94 16.43
C ASP A 367 -25.52 21.16 16.24
N ASN A 368 -25.28 21.94 17.30
CA ASN A 368 -24.34 23.06 17.30
C ASN A 368 -22.94 22.68 17.82
N LEU A 369 -22.75 21.45 18.30
CA LEU A 369 -21.45 20.94 18.71
C LEU A 369 -20.62 20.60 17.46
N SER A 370 -19.31 20.70 17.60
CA SER A 370 -18.34 20.22 16.61
C SER A 370 -17.08 19.74 17.31
N MET A 371 -16.34 18.85 16.67
CA MET A 371 -15.04 18.37 17.14
C MET A 371 -14.07 18.34 15.97
N SER A 372 -12.88 18.91 16.17
CA SER A 372 -11.84 18.95 15.15
C SER A 372 -10.53 18.41 15.72
N PHE A 373 -10.00 17.35 15.12
CA PHE A 373 -8.74 16.72 15.54
C PHE A 373 -7.51 17.35 14.89
N LYS A 374 -7.73 18.17 13.85
CA LYS A 374 -6.67 18.91 13.17
C LYS A 374 -7.18 20.30 12.78
N TYR A 375 -6.29 21.29 12.86
CA TYR A 375 -6.53 22.71 12.53
C TYR A 375 -7.95 23.21 12.89
N PRO A 376 -8.29 23.25 14.20
CA PRO A 376 -9.64 23.51 14.68
C PRO A 376 -10.19 24.88 14.30
N ASP A 377 -9.33 25.89 14.11
CA ASP A 377 -9.73 27.27 13.84
C ASP A 377 -9.85 27.60 12.34
N LYS A 378 -9.55 26.64 11.46
CA LYS A 378 -9.61 26.89 10.02
C LYS A 378 -11.05 26.85 9.52
N TYR A 379 -11.34 27.75 8.58
CA TYR A 379 -12.55 27.69 7.76
C TYR A 379 -12.57 26.40 6.95
N LYS A 380 -13.70 25.69 6.96
CA LYS A 380 -13.92 24.45 6.19
C LYS A 380 -15.33 24.43 5.63
N LEU A 381 -15.53 23.68 4.55
CA LEU A 381 -16.84 23.30 4.06
C LEU A 381 -17.02 21.82 4.31
N LEU A 382 -18.05 21.47 5.08
CA LEU A 382 -18.29 20.10 5.54
C LEU A 382 -19.62 19.61 4.99
N GLU A 383 -19.65 18.35 4.59
CA GLU A 383 -20.86 17.67 4.13
C GLU A 383 -21.54 16.98 5.32
N ILE A 384 -22.84 17.23 5.50
CA ILE A 384 -23.67 16.63 6.54
C ILE A 384 -24.96 16.09 5.93
N GLU A 385 -25.51 15.02 6.51
CA GLU A 385 -26.82 14.50 6.12
C GLU A 385 -27.88 14.90 7.15
N ARG A 386 -29.03 15.38 6.68
CA ARG A 386 -30.19 15.79 7.49
C ARG A 386 -31.50 15.39 6.80
N ASP A 387 -32.56 15.22 7.57
CA ASP A 387 -33.93 15.00 7.08
C ASP A 387 -34.72 16.31 6.85
N TYR A 388 -34.06 17.45 7.04
CA TYR A 388 -34.54 18.79 6.74
C TYR A 388 -33.42 19.63 6.10
N ILE A 389 -33.78 20.77 5.51
CA ILE A 389 -32.81 21.72 4.95
C ILE A 389 -32.47 22.74 6.05
N GLU A 390 -31.22 22.76 6.51
CA GLU A 390 -30.73 23.70 7.52
C GLU A 390 -30.46 25.09 6.92
N GLU A 391 -30.82 26.15 7.64
CA GLU A 391 -30.56 27.53 7.20
C GLU A 391 -29.06 27.79 6.99
N GLY A 392 -28.70 28.53 5.94
CA GLY A 392 -27.30 28.83 5.62
C GLY A 392 -26.51 27.67 4.99
N THR A 393 -27.16 26.54 4.71
CA THR A 393 -26.54 25.41 3.99
C THR A 393 -26.89 25.38 2.50
N GLN A 394 -26.16 24.58 1.73
CA GLN A 394 -26.48 24.29 0.34
C GLN A 394 -26.80 22.79 0.16
N VAL A 395 -27.96 22.47 -0.41
CA VAL A 395 -28.28 21.09 -0.82
C VAL A 395 -27.39 20.69 -2.00
N ILE A 396 -26.63 19.60 -1.85
CA ILE A 396 -25.77 19.05 -2.91
C ILE A 396 -26.30 17.74 -3.50
N SER A 397 -27.07 16.97 -2.73
CA SER A 397 -27.80 15.80 -3.22
C SER A 397 -28.95 15.45 -2.26
N GLN A 398 -29.84 14.56 -2.70
CA GLN A 398 -30.91 14.02 -1.86
C GLN A 398 -31.16 12.54 -2.18
N ARG A 399 -31.59 11.79 -1.18
CA ARG A 399 -32.01 10.38 -1.29
C ARG A 399 -33.22 10.11 -0.40
N ARG A 400 -33.86 8.96 -0.56
CA ARG A 400 -34.90 8.49 0.38
C ARG A 400 -34.27 7.57 1.43
N GLY A 401 -34.72 7.65 2.67
CA GLY A 401 -34.15 6.88 3.77
C GLY A 401 -34.83 7.15 5.11
N PHE A 402 -34.39 6.43 6.14
CA PHE A 402 -34.76 6.72 7.53
C PHE A 402 -33.77 7.73 8.13
N PRO A 403 -34.25 8.72 8.90
CA PRO A 403 -33.39 9.62 9.64
C PRO A 403 -32.40 8.86 10.53
N VAL A 404 -31.13 9.30 10.54
CA VAL A 404 -30.06 8.72 11.37
C VAL A 404 -30.48 8.68 12.84
N LYS A 405 -31.11 9.74 13.36
CA LYS A 405 -31.58 9.81 14.76
C LYS A 405 -32.55 8.68 15.12
N LEU A 406 -33.29 8.14 14.16
CA LEU A 406 -34.17 6.97 14.38
C LEU A 406 -33.45 5.64 14.17
N LEU A 407 -32.52 5.56 13.22
CA LEU A 407 -31.76 4.34 12.93
C LEU A 407 -30.87 3.90 14.10
N TYR A 408 -30.32 4.86 14.85
CA TYR A 408 -29.41 4.59 15.97
C TYR A 408 -30.08 4.71 17.36
N ASP A 409 -31.36 5.06 17.41
CA ASP A 409 -32.12 5.06 18.67
C ASP A 409 -32.66 3.65 18.93
N THR A 410 -31.96 2.89 19.78
CA THR A 410 -32.31 1.51 20.14
C THR A 410 -33.62 1.38 20.93
N SER A 411 -34.21 2.51 21.36
CA SER A 411 -35.53 2.54 22.02
C SER A 411 -36.69 2.71 21.03
N LYS A 412 -36.40 2.93 19.75
CA LYS A 412 -37.40 3.14 18.69
C LYS A 412 -37.20 2.17 17.53
N ILE A 413 -38.28 1.95 16.79
CA ILE A 413 -38.28 1.17 15.57
C ILE A 413 -38.66 2.13 14.43
N PRO A 414 -37.80 2.31 13.41
CA PRO A 414 -38.18 3.06 12.22
C PRO A 414 -39.38 2.39 11.54
N VAL A 415 -40.49 3.12 11.38
CA VAL A 415 -41.69 2.62 10.68
C VAL A 415 -41.78 3.21 9.27
N THR A 416 -42.62 2.64 8.41
CA THR A 416 -42.68 3.04 6.99
C THR A 416 -43.00 4.53 6.81
N GLU A 417 -43.75 5.11 7.74
CA GLU A 417 -44.13 6.52 7.81
C GLU A 417 -42.94 7.45 8.07
N ASP A 418 -41.88 6.96 8.71
CA ASP A 418 -40.63 7.73 8.95
C ASP A 418 -39.74 7.80 7.71
N TYR A 419 -40.05 7.03 6.66
CA TYR A 419 -39.28 7.03 5.42
C TYR A 419 -39.44 8.39 4.73
N THR A 420 -38.36 9.17 4.73
CA THR A 420 -38.38 10.57 4.31
C THR A 420 -37.27 10.87 3.31
N THR A 421 -37.20 12.14 2.87
CA THR A 421 -36.11 12.65 2.05
C THR A 421 -34.97 13.06 2.96
N LEU A 422 -33.79 12.49 2.72
CA LEU A 422 -32.54 12.85 3.36
C LEU A 422 -31.75 13.73 2.39
N TYR A 423 -31.31 14.88 2.88
CA TYR A 423 -30.54 15.87 2.15
C TYR A 423 -29.08 15.76 2.57
N THR A 424 -28.17 15.65 1.59
CA THR A 424 -26.77 15.95 1.82
C THR A 424 -26.58 17.45 1.64
N LEU A 425 -26.18 18.11 2.72
CA LEU A 425 -26.01 19.56 2.83
C LEU A 425 -24.53 19.90 2.94
N LEU A 426 -24.11 21.00 2.32
CA LEU A 426 -22.82 21.60 2.51
C LEU A 426 -22.95 22.77 3.50
N LYS A 427 -22.13 22.77 4.55
CA LYS A 427 -22.18 23.74 5.66
C LYS A 427 -20.81 24.39 5.87
N GLU A 428 -20.81 25.71 6.12
CA GLU A 428 -19.61 26.44 6.52
C GLU A 428 -19.26 26.16 7.99
N PHE A 429 -18.01 25.84 8.26
CA PHE A 429 -17.43 25.73 9.59
C PHE A 429 -16.44 26.88 9.82
N ASN A 430 -16.46 27.50 11.01
CA ASN A 430 -15.72 28.72 11.34
C ASN A 430 -15.91 29.84 10.29
N SER A 431 -17.17 30.17 9.99
CA SER A 431 -17.51 31.26 9.07
C SER A 431 -17.39 32.62 9.76
N ASP A 432 -16.98 33.64 9.00
CA ASP A 432 -16.99 35.04 9.44
C ASP A 432 -18.40 35.68 9.39
N ASN A 433 -19.45 34.88 9.13
CA ASN A 433 -20.86 35.29 8.98
C ASN A 433 -21.11 36.40 7.93
N LYS A 434 -20.20 36.59 6.97
CA LYS A 434 -20.38 37.52 5.84
C LYS A 434 -21.05 36.81 4.66
N THR A 435 -22.22 37.31 4.27
CA THR A 435 -23.01 36.80 3.14
C THR A 435 -22.48 37.36 1.81
N THR A 436 -21.34 36.85 1.35
CA THR A 436 -20.80 37.15 0.01
C THR A 436 -20.69 35.89 -0.83
N LYS A 437 -21.41 35.83 -1.95
CA LYS A 437 -21.21 34.80 -2.98
C LYS A 437 -19.80 34.96 -3.55
N ASP A 438 -18.99 33.91 -3.46
CA ASP A 438 -17.59 33.86 -3.93
C ASP A 438 -17.42 32.83 -5.05
N VAL A 439 -18.43 32.01 -5.33
CA VAL A 439 -18.41 30.98 -6.38
C VAL A 439 -19.37 31.36 -7.49
N PHE A 440 -18.95 31.14 -8.73
CA PHE A 440 -19.69 31.48 -9.94
C PHE A 440 -19.50 30.39 -10.97
N VAL A 441 -20.49 30.23 -11.84
CA VAL A 441 -20.49 29.22 -12.89
C VAL A 441 -21.31 29.70 -14.08
N ASP A 442 -20.89 29.30 -15.26
CA ASP A 442 -21.69 29.35 -16.47
C ASP A 442 -21.56 28.02 -17.26
N ASN A 443 -21.84 28.03 -18.57
CA ASN A 443 -21.78 26.82 -19.38
C ASN A 443 -20.36 26.40 -19.81
N PHE A 444 -19.34 27.20 -19.53
CA PHE A 444 -17.96 26.98 -19.98
C PHE A 444 -16.92 27.13 -18.87
N GLU A 445 -17.23 27.85 -17.79
CA GLU A 445 -16.34 28.07 -16.68
C GLU A 445 -17.01 27.91 -15.30
N VAL A 446 -16.20 27.58 -14.31
CA VAL A 446 -16.55 27.66 -12.89
C VAL A 446 -15.36 28.22 -12.10
N PHE A 447 -15.63 29.16 -11.19
CA PHE A 447 -14.58 29.89 -10.50
C PHE A 447 -14.98 30.40 -9.12
N ASN A 448 -13.95 30.74 -8.36
CA ASN A 448 -14.02 31.66 -7.23
C ASN A 448 -12.89 32.70 -7.33
N LYS A 449 -12.69 33.53 -6.30
CA LYS A 449 -11.60 34.52 -6.28
C LYS A 449 -10.18 33.94 -6.35
N ASN A 450 -9.99 32.66 -6.07
CA ASN A 450 -8.68 32.01 -5.99
C ASN A 450 -8.36 31.18 -7.24
N ILE A 451 -9.32 30.40 -7.73
CA ILE A 451 -9.10 29.43 -8.80
C ILE A 451 -10.28 29.43 -9.78
N ARG A 452 -9.97 29.24 -11.06
CA ARG A 452 -10.95 29.17 -12.16
C ARG A 452 -10.56 28.05 -13.12
N ILE A 453 -11.55 27.30 -13.58
CA ILE A 453 -11.45 26.40 -14.72
C ILE A 453 -12.33 26.92 -15.85
N GLU A 454 -11.82 26.89 -17.06
CA GLU A 454 -12.51 27.30 -18.28
C GLU A 454 -12.26 26.26 -19.36
N VAL A 455 -13.29 25.96 -20.16
CA VAL A 455 -13.21 25.02 -21.27
C VAL A 455 -13.61 25.72 -22.55
N VAL A 456 -12.63 26.00 -23.41
CA VAL A 456 -12.78 26.75 -24.66
C VAL A 456 -11.96 26.05 -25.75
N ASP A 457 -12.50 25.99 -26.97
CA ASP A 457 -11.85 25.37 -28.14
C ASP A 457 -11.37 23.92 -27.90
N GLY A 458 -12.09 23.18 -27.07
CA GLY A 458 -11.76 21.80 -26.73
C GLY A 458 -10.56 21.63 -25.79
N GLN A 459 -10.10 22.71 -25.15
CA GLN A 459 -8.99 22.73 -24.20
C GLN A 459 -9.47 23.05 -22.79
N ILE A 460 -8.82 22.47 -21.78
CA ILE A 460 -9.10 22.74 -20.36
C ILE A 460 -8.03 23.70 -19.84
N ASN A 461 -8.42 24.95 -19.58
CA ASN A 461 -7.55 26.00 -19.07
C ASN A 461 -7.81 26.21 -17.58
N ILE A 462 -6.75 26.26 -16.78
CA ILE A 462 -6.85 26.54 -15.34
C ILE A 462 -6.18 27.89 -15.04
N PHE A 463 -6.79 28.68 -14.18
CA PHE A 463 -6.26 29.96 -13.73
C PHE A 463 -6.04 29.93 -12.21
N ASP A 464 -4.80 30.18 -11.78
CA ASP A 464 -4.46 30.53 -10.41
C ASP A 464 -4.26 32.04 -10.35
N LYS A 465 -5.29 32.74 -9.87
CA LYS A 465 -5.38 34.21 -9.93
C LYS A 465 -5.12 34.73 -11.36
N ALA A 466 -4.00 35.42 -11.58
CA ALA A 466 -3.62 35.99 -12.87
C ALA A 466 -2.86 35.01 -13.79
N THR A 467 -2.37 33.88 -13.25
CA THR A 467 -1.59 32.90 -14.03
C THR A 467 -2.52 31.93 -14.74
N CYS A 468 -2.38 31.81 -16.07
CA CYS A 468 -3.14 30.89 -16.91
C CYS A 468 -2.29 29.69 -17.32
N TYR A 469 -2.78 28.49 -17.05
CA TYR A 469 -2.25 27.21 -17.50
C TYR A 469 -3.12 26.69 -18.63
N LYS A 470 -2.67 26.92 -19.87
CA LYS A 470 -3.41 26.54 -21.08
C LYS A 470 -3.35 25.04 -21.34
N ASN A 471 -4.49 24.45 -21.69
CA ASN A 471 -4.65 23.02 -21.96
C ASN A 471 -3.93 22.14 -20.92
N LEU A 472 -4.12 22.48 -19.64
CA LEU A 472 -3.41 21.85 -18.54
C LEU A 472 -3.78 20.38 -18.42
N ILE A 473 -5.05 20.02 -18.65
CA ILE A 473 -5.58 18.68 -18.35
C ILE A 473 -5.94 17.95 -19.63
N GLU A 474 -5.43 16.74 -19.77
CA GLU A 474 -5.82 15.80 -20.82
C GLU A 474 -6.14 14.43 -20.20
N PHE A 475 -7.17 13.77 -20.71
CA PHE A 475 -7.46 12.39 -20.34
C PHE A 475 -6.91 11.49 -21.43
N VAL A 476 -6.02 10.58 -21.06
CA VAL A 476 -5.31 9.71 -22.00
C VAL A 476 -5.53 8.25 -21.65
N ARG A 477 -5.46 7.38 -22.66
CA ARG A 477 -5.43 5.94 -22.45
C ARG A 477 -4.47 5.24 -23.39
N TYR A 478 -3.90 4.14 -22.91
CA TYR A 478 -2.95 3.31 -23.62
C TYR A 478 -3.36 1.84 -23.50
N LYS A 479 -2.87 0.99 -24.40
CA LYS A 479 -2.88 -0.46 -24.20
C LYS A 479 -1.94 -0.83 -23.05
N ASP A 480 -2.34 -1.87 -22.31
CA ASP A 480 -1.53 -2.52 -21.29
C ASP A 480 -1.40 -4.01 -21.64
N LEU A 481 -0.18 -4.45 -21.95
CA LEU A 481 0.18 -5.84 -22.25
C LEU A 481 0.74 -6.56 -21.01
N GLY A 482 0.69 -5.92 -19.86
CA GLY A 482 1.29 -6.40 -18.63
C GLY A 482 0.42 -7.39 -17.87
N ASP A 483 0.46 -7.26 -16.55
CA ASP A 483 -0.21 -8.13 -15.59
C ASP A 483 -0.45 -7.39 -14.27
N THR A 484 -0.89 -8.07 -13.21
CA THR A 484 -1.14 -7.40 -11.92
C THR A 484 0.09 -6.73 -11.31
N TYR A 485 1.30 -7.17 -11.66
CA TYR A 485 2.55 -6.65 -11.10
C TYR A 485 3.19 -5.53 -11.91
N ASN A 486 3.01 -5.49 -13.23
CA ASN A 486 3.65 -4.48 -14.07
C ASN A 486 2.70 -3.96 -15.15
N TYR A 487 2.71 -2.63 -15.35
CA TYR A 487 2.27 -2.03 -16.61
C TYR A 487 3.26 -2.43 -17.71
N ALA A 488 2.78 -2.86 -18.87
CA ALA A 488 3.65 -3.11 -20.01
C ALA A 488 3.13 -2.43 -21.29
N PRO A 489 3.90 -1.50 -21.88
CA PRO A 489 3.48 -0.80 -23.08
C PRO A 489 3.53 -1.68 -24.34
N ASP A 490 2.54 -1.52 -25.23
CA ASP A 490 2.69 -1.88 -26.65
C ASP A 490 3.57 -0.81 -27.34
N ILE A 491 4.71 -1.20 -27.90
CA ILE A 491 5.66 -0.27 -28.56
C ILE A 491 5.00 0.50 -29.72
N LYS A 492 3.98 -0.10 -30.35
CA LYS A 492 3.26 0.52 -31.49
C LYS A 492 2.10 1.42 -31.07
N ASP A 493 1.76 1.45 -29.78
CA ASP A 493 0.64 2.23 -29.27
C ASP A 493 1.06 3.67 -28.96
N SER A 494 0.53 4.62 -29.74
CA SER A 494 0.70 6.05 -29.50
C SER A 494 -0.27 6.62 -28.45
N GLY A 495 -1.20 5.80 -27.96
CA GLY A 495 -2.26 6.20 -27.06
C GLY A 495 -3.36 7.03 -27.71
N GLU A 496 -4.42 7.25 -26.94
CA GLU A 496 -5.58 8.04 -27.32
C GLU A 496 -5.78 9.20 -26.34
N VAL A 497 -6.17 10.37 -26.84
CA VAL A 497 -6.51 11.54 -26.02
C VAL A 497 -8.02 11.80 -26.14
N ALA A 498 -8.69 12.03 -25.01
CA ALA A 498 -10.11 12.30 -24.98
C ALA A 498 -10.42 13.64 -25.65
N LYS A 499 -11.42 13.66 -26.53
CA LYS A 499 -11.96 14.88 -27.13
C LYS A 499 -13.09 15.43 -26.27
N ILE A 500 -13.07 16.72 -25.97
CA ILE A 500 -14.20 17.39 -25.30
C ILE A 500 -15.34 17.53 -26.31
N LYS A 501 -16.54 17.09 -25.91
CA LYS A 501 -17.77 17.14 -26.73
C LYS A 501 -18.68 18.28 -26.34
N SER A 502 -18.86 18.51 -25.03
CA SER A 502 -19.71 19.58 -24.50
C SER A 502 -19.38 19.87 -23.05
N VAL A 503 -19.80 21.05 -22.60
CA VAL A 503 -19.75 21.48 -21.20
C VAL A 503 -21.13 21.99 -20.82
N LYS A 504 -21.56 21.68 -19.60
CA LYS A 504 -22.82 22.17 -19.06
C LYS A 504 -22.68 22.45 -17.58
N MET A 505 -23.37 23.49 -17.11
CA MET A 505 -23.56 23.71 -15.69
C MET A 505 -24.36 22.55 -15.07
N ILE A 506 -23.93 22.06 -13.91
CA ILE A 506 -24.62 21.01 -13.14
C ILE A 506 -24.99 21.47 -11.72
N MET A 507 -24.40 22.57 -11.23
CA MET A 507 -24.68 23.11 -9.90
C MET A 507 -24.34 24.60 -9.86
N ASP A 508 -25.31 25.45 -9.49
CA ASP A 508 -25.13 26.87 -9.16
C ASP A 508 -25.67 27.11 -7.75
N GLY A 509 -24.78 27.08 -6.77
CA GLY A 509 -25.13 27.26 -5.37
C GLY A 509 -24.24 28.32 -4.69
N PRO A 510 -24.62 28.78 -3.49
CA PRO A 510 -23.89 29.83 -2.80
C PRO A 510 -22.53 29.39 -2.21
N LEU A 511 -22.34 28.08 -2.00
CA LEU A 511 -21.14 27.49 -1.39
C LEU A 511 -20.33 26.62 -2.36
N ARG A 512 -20.98 26.00 -3.34
CA ARG A 512 -20.36 25.14 -4.37
C ARG A 512 -21.06 25.36 -5.71
N CYS A 513 -20.26 25.54 -6.75
CA CYS A 513 -20.72 25.49 -8.13
C CYS A 513 -19.99 24.38 -8.89
N GLY A 514 -20.55 23.95 -10.02
CA GLY A 514 -19.91 22.93 -10.83
C GLY A 514 -20.42 22.80 -12.26
N ILE A 515 -19.54 22.26 -13.10
CA ILE A 515 -19.77 21.96 -14.51
C ILE A 515 -19.52 20.47 -14.78
N ARG A 516 -20.16 19.93 -15.82
CA ARG A 516 -19.86 18.62 -16.39
C ARG A 516 -19.22 18.78 -17.74
N ILE A 517 -17.99 18.28 -17.87
CA ILE A 517 -17.25 18.18 -19.12
C ILE A 517 -17.53 16.79 -19.70
N THR A 518 -18.26 16.73 -20.81
CA THR A 518 -18.51 15.48 -21.54
C THR A 518 -17.38 15.24 -22.51
N THR A 519 -16.67 14.12 -22.41
CA THR A 519 -15.57 13.76 -23.31
C THR A 519 -15.91 12.58 -24.22
N SER A 520 -15.01 12.21 -25.12
CA SER A 520 -15.11 10.97 -25.89
C SER A 520 -14.90 9.71 -25.04
N PHE A 521 -14.35 9.82 -23.83
CA PHE A 521 -14.09 8.70 -22.94
C PHE A 521 -15.18 8.56 -21.88
N PHE A 522 -15.46 9.65 -21.15
CA PHE A 522 -16.39 9.70 -20.02
C PHE A 522 -16.81 11.14 -19.69
N ASN A 523 -17.73 11.28 -18.74
CA ASN A 523 -18.10 12.57 -18.15
C ASN A 523 -17.20 12.88 -16.95
N VAL A 524 -16.79 14.14 -16.83
CA VAL A 524 -15.99 14.68 -15.72
C VAL A 524 -16.78 15.80 -15.06
N ASP A 525 -17.17 15.59 -13.81
CA ASP A 525 -17.80 16.63 -13.00
C ASP A 525 -16.70 17.41 -12.27
N VAL A 526 -16.74 18.73 -12.38
CA VAL A 526 -15.76 19.62 -11.75
C VAL A 526 -16.49 20.61 -10.84
N PHE A 527 -16.03 20.71 -9.61
CA PHE A 527 -16.62 21.58 -8.59
C PHE A 527 -15.61 22.56 -8.00
N VAL A 528 -16.05 23.79 -7.79
CA VAL A 528 -15.33 24.81 -7.01
C VAL A 528 -16.13 25.12 -5.75
N ASN A 529 -15.43 25.12 -4.63
CA ASN A 529 -15.97 25.46 -3.32
C ASN A 529 -15.67 26.92 -2.96
N LYS A 530 -16.55 27.57 -2.20
CA LYS A 530 -16.37 28.91 -1.65
C LYS A 530 -15.07 28.99 -0.85
N LYS A 531 -14.27 30.04 -1.08
CA LYS A 531 -12.94 30.30 -0.50
C LYS A 531 -11.86 29.24 -0.77
N SER A 532 -12.18 28.11 -1.43
CA SER A 532 -11.22 27.04 -1.72
C SER A 532 -10.18 27.49 -2.75
N LYS A 533 -9.02 26.82 -2.74
CA LYS A 533 -8.01 26.91 -3.82
C LYS A 533 -7.95 25.62 -4.64
N LEU A 534 -8.87 24.70 -4.40
CA LEU A 534 -8.94 23.41 -5.05
C LEU A 534 -10.10 23.38 -6.05
N LEU A 535 -9.82 22.77 -7.19
CA LEU A 535 -10.83 22.23 -8.11
C LEU A 535 -10.99 20.75 -7.80
N ASN A 536 -12.23 20.31 -7.58
CA ASN A 536 -12.55 18.93 -7.23
C ASN A 536 -13.13 18.23 -8.46
N PHE A 537 -12.55 17.10 -8.85
CA PHE A 537 -12.91 16.33 -10.03
C PHE A 537 -13.52 15.00 -9.62
N LYS A 538 -14.66 14.67 -10.21
CA LYS A 538 -15.34 13.40 -10.03
C LYS A 538 -15.68 12.79 -11.38
N ILE A 539 -15.14 11.61 -11.64
CA ILE A 539 -15.35 10.86 -12.87
C ILE A 539 -16.11 9.59 -12.49
N LYS A 540 -17.21 9.34 -13.18
CA LYS A 540 -18.00 8.11 -13.04
C LYS A 540 -18.31 7.57 -14.43
N TYR A 541 -17.90 6.34 -14.71
CA TYR A 541 -18.01 5.77 -16.04
C TYR A 541 -18.08 4.23 -16.05
N PRO A 542 -18.76 3.64 -17.02
CA PRO A 542 -18.62 2.21 -17.30
C PRO A 542 -17.31 1.96 -18.08
N ASN A 543 -16.41 1.16 -17.52
CA ASN A 543 -15.30 0.60 -18.27
C ASN A 543 -15.78 -0.61 -19.07
N LEU A 544 -15.66 -0.50 -20.40
CA LEU A 544 -16.02 -1.55 -21.35
C LEU A 544 -14.78 -2.12 -22.08
N LEU A 545 -13.59 -1.64 -21.72
CA LEU A 545 -12.35 -2.02 -22.38
C LEU A 545 -11.50 -2.89 -21.46
N THR A 546 -10.79 -3.83 -22.08
CA THR A 546 -9.81 -4.68 -21.43
C THR A 546 -8.40 -4.25 -21.81
N ASN A 547 -7.42 -4.57 -20.97
CA ASN A 547 -5.99 -4.37 -21.27
C ASN A 547 -5.70 -2.90 -21.60
N ARG A 548 -6.06 -2.00 -20.69
CA ARG A 548 -5.97 -0.55 -20.84
C ARG A 548 -5.43 0.12 -19.58
N LEU A 549 -4.56 1.09 -19.78
CA LEU A 549 -4.15 2.07 -18.78
C LEU A 549 -4.88 3.39 -19.07
N TRP A 550 -5.59 3.94 -18.08
CA TRP A 550 -6.27 5.23 -18.16
C TRP A 550 -5.58 6.21 -17.22
N GLN A 551 -5.28 7.41 -17.70
CA GLN A 551 -4.60 8.44 -16.92
C GLN A 551 -5.23 9.82 -17.13
N VAL A 552 -5.16 10.66 -16.10
CA VAL A 552 -5.27 12.11 -16.25
C VAL A 552 -3.86 12.69 -16.30
N ARG A 553 -3.57 13.47 -17.34
CA ARG A 553 -2.27 14.08 -17.61
C ARG A 553 -2.33 15.59 -17.38
N PHE A 554 -1.39 16.10 -16.59
CA PHE A 554 -1.24 17.52 -16.30
C PHE A 554 -0.01 18.10 -17.01
N ASN A 555 -0.22 18.88 -18.08
CA ASN A 555 0.83 19.48 -18.90
C ASN A 555 1.38 20.76 -18.26
N LEU A 556 2.45 20.64 -17.49
CA LEU A 556 3.01 21.77 -16.73
C LEU A 556 3.89 22.67 -17.61
N PRO A 557 4.08 23.97 -17.26
CA PRO A 557 4.90 24.88 -18.06
C PRO A 557 6.40 24.54 -18.08
N LYS A 558 6.87 23.76 -17.11
CA LYS A 558 8.28 23.37 -16.94
C LYS A 558 8.41 21.86 -16.93
N LYS A 559 9.59 21.35 -17.32
CA LYS A 559 9.93 19.93 -17.15
C LYS A 559 9.74 19.52 -15.68
N VAL A 560 9.27 18.30 -15.48
CA VAL A 560 9.09 17.70 -14.16
C VAL A 560 10.27 16.79 -13.92
N THR A 561 11.26 17.24 -13.15
CA THR A 561 12.43 16.44 -12.77
C THR A 561 12.40 16.02 -11.31
N GLU A 562 11.53 16.65 -10.53
CA GLU A 562 11.37 16.41 -9.10
C GLU A 562 9.88 16.43 -8.75
N THR A 563 9.48 15.53 -7.87
CA THR A 563 8.16 15.55 -7.25
C THR A 563 8.29 15.44 -5.74
N TYR A 564 7.23 15.83 -5.05
CA TYR A 564 7.06 15.59 -3.62
C TYR A 564 5.74 14.87 -3.44
N SER A 565 5.73 13.68 -2.85
CA SER A 565 4.48 12.95 -2.61
C SER A 565 4.39 12.46 -1.17
N GLU A 566 3.17 12.21 -0.75
CA GLU A 566 2.91 11.66 0.58
C GLU A 566 3.32 10.19 0.65
N ASP A 567 4.07 9.87 1.71
CA ASP A 567 4.52 8.54 2.09
C ASP A 567 4.62 8.49 3.63
N MET A 568 3.98 7.50 4.26
CA MET A 568 3.90 7.36 5.73
C MET A 568 3.43 8.63 6.45
N ASN A 569 2.45 9.34 5.86
CA ASN A 569 1.98 10.66 6.33
C ASN A 569 3.05 11.77 6.41
N LEU A 570 4.20 11.56 5.77
CA LEU A 570 5.30 12.50 5.58
C LEU A 570 5.45 12.83 4.09
N LEU A 571 6.29 13.80 3.78
CA LEU A 571 6.56 14.23 2.41
C LEU A 571 7.91 13.68 1.94
N VAL A 572 7.90 12.90 0.86
CA VAL A 572 9.11 12.36 0.24
C VAL A 572 9.38 13.05 -1.09
N LYS A 573 10.62 13.51 -1.26
CA LYS A 573 11.12 14.05 -2.53
C LYS A 573 11.64 12.92 -3.41
N ARG A 574 11.21 12.87 -4.66
CA ARG A 574 11.73 11.93 -5.69
C ARG A 574 12.27 12.68 -6.90
N LYS A 575 13.32 12.13 -7.51
CA LYS A 575 13.95 12.65 -8.72
C LYS A 575 13.68 11.72 -9.89
N PHE A 576 13.52 12.28 -11.08
CA PHE A 576 13.21 11.54 -12.30
C PHE A 576 14.06 12.04 -13.47
N ASP A 577 14.48 11.13 -14.34
CA ASP A 577 14.85 11.52 -15.69
C ASP A 577 13.57 11.75 -16.50
N SER A 578 13.14 13.00 -16.57
CA SER A 578 11.93 13.39 -17.30
C SER A 578 11.92 12.97 -18.78
N ASN A 579 13.07 12.69 -19.42
CA ASN A 579 13.09 12.30 -20.83
C ASN A 579 13.08 10.78 -21.02
N TYR A 580 13.20 9.99 -19.94
CA TYR A 580 13.17 8.54 -20.02
C TYR A 580 11.85 8.04 -20.63
N ASN A 581 11.97 7.13 -21.59
CA ASN A 581 10.83 6.53 -22.28
C ASN A 581 10.85 5.02 -22.08
N LEU A 582 9.89 4.50 -21.31
CA LEU A 582 9.73 3.06 -21.06
C LEU A 582 9.64 2.24 -22.36
N ARG A 583 8.96 2.76 -23.41
CA ARG A 583 8.75 2.02 -24.67
C ARG A 583 10.04 1.77 -25.44
N GLU A 584 11.06 2.60 -25.20
CA GLU A 584 12.37 2.50 -25.85
C GLU A 584 13.36 1.65 -25.03
N ASN A 585 13.01 1.32 -23.78
CA ASN A 585 13.91 0.69 -22.81
C ASN A 585 13.31 -0.61 -22.22
N LEU A 586 12.56 -1.35 -23.03
CA LEU A 586 12.01 -2.64 -22.61
C LEU A 586 13.11 -3.72 -22.57
N PRO A 587 13.18 -4.52 -21.48
CA PRO A 587 14.23 -5.51 -21.30
C PRO A 587 14.16 -6.63 -22.36
N GLN A 588 15.32 -7.15 -22.73
CA GLN A 588 15.45 -8.29 -23.67
C GLN A 588 16.03 -9.54 -22.99
N GLU A 589 16.82 -9.35 -21.94
CA GLU A 589 17.46 -10.45 -21.23
C GLU A 589 16.58 -10.99 -20.11
N LYS A 590 16.72 -12.28 -19.80
CA LYS A 590 15.98 -12.92 -18.69
C LYS A 590 16.37 -12.31 -17.35
N GLY A 591 15.42 -12.30 -16.41
CA GLY A 591 15.64 -11.81 -15.06
C GLY A 591 15.65 -10.28 -14.93
N GLN A 592 15.08 -9.57 -15.90
CA GLN A 592 15.02 -8.10 -15.89
C GLN A 592 13.59 -7.59 -15.83
N GLU A 593 13.40 -6.53 -15.07
CA GLU A 593 12.19 -5.70 -15.02
C GLU A 593 12.53 -4.32 -15.56
N ALA A 594 11.64 -3.75 -16.37
CA ALA A 594 11.84 -2.44 -16.96
C ALA A 594 11.85 -1.36 -15.88
N TRP A 595 12.84 -0.46 -15.94
CA TRP A 595 12.78 0.78 -15.17
C TRP A 595 11.62 1.65 -15.66
N THR A 596 10.95 2.37 -14.76
CA THR A 596 9.87 3.30 -15.13
C THR A 596 10.00 4.63 -14.40
N ASN A 597 9.33 5.67 -14.94
CA ASN A 597 9.13 6.94 -14.23
C ASN A 597 7.84 6.97 -13.41
N THR A 598 7.30 5.82 -13.03
CA THR A 598 6.17 5.74 -12.11
C THR A 598 6.64 5.74 -10.67
N ALA A 599 5.80 6.25 -9.78
CA ALA A 599 6.07 6.25 -8.36
C ALA A 599 4.77 6.17 -7.55
N PRO A 600 4.88 5.60 -6.34
CA PRO A 600 3.75 5.53 -5.44
C PRO A 600 3.47 6.88 -4.79
N MET A 601 2.21 7.09 -4.47
CA MET A 601 1.77 8.12 -3.53
C MET A 601 0.61 7.57 -2.70
N GLN A 602 0.46 8.11 -1.49
CA GLN A 602 -0.73 7.84 -0.68
C GLN A 602 -1.87 8.73 -1.17
N ARG A 603 -2.07 9.90 -0.55
CA ARG A 603 -3.17 10.80 -0.94
C ARG A 603 -2.70 11.96 -1.82
N PHE A 604 -1.40 12.25 -1.89
CA PHE A 604 -0.93 13.53 -2.42
C PHE A 604 0.36 13.41 -3.25
N VAL A 605 0.44 14.19 -4.34
CA VAL A 605 1.67 14.48 -5.09
C VAL A 605 1.72 15.94 -5.52
N TRP A 606 2.92 16.49 -5.61
CA TRP A 606 3.19 17.87 -6.03
C TRP A 606 4.36 17.95 -7.01
N ALA A 607 4.20 18.79 -8.03
CA ALA A 607 5.27 19.18 -8.95
C ALA A 607 5.03 20.57 -9.54
N ASN A 608 6.09 21.38 -9.68
CA ASN A 608 6.07 22.69 -10.33
C ASN A 608 4.92 23.62 -9.89
N GLY A 609 4.54 23.60 -8.60
CA GLY A 609 3.47 24.42 -8.04
C GLY A 609 2.10 23.75 -8.00
N LEU A 610 1.86 22.72 -8.82
CA LEU A 610 0.63 21.95 -8.85
C LEU A 610 0.65 20.89 -7.75
N GLY A 611 -0.32 20.93 -6.84
CA GLY A 611 -0.64 19.84 -5.93
C GLY A 611 -1.86 19.06 -6.40
N ILE A 612 -1.81 17.73 -6.28
CA ILE A 612 -2.88 16.80 -6.64
C ILE A 612 -3.17 15.93 -5.41
N ILE A 613 -4.43 15.87 -5.00
CA ILE A 613 -4.90 15.05 -3.89
C ILE A 613 -5.90 14.04 -4.43
N THR A 614 -5.78 12.75 -4.12
CA THR A 614 -6.60 11.70 -4.72
C THR A 614 -7.41 10.94 -3.68
N HIS A 615 -8.50 10.32 -4.12
CA HIS A 615 -9.26 9.34 -3.35
C HIS A 615 -8.82 7.93 -3.68
N GLY A 616 -7.60 7.56 -3.26
CA GLY A 616 -7.02 6.23 -3.46
C GLY A 616 -6.62 5.92 -4.91
N LEU A 617 -6.14 6.94 -5.62
CA LEU A 617 -5.34 6.74 -6.83
C LEU A 617 -3.87 6.87 -6.40
N THR A 618 -3.14 5.77 -6.38
CA THR A 618 -1.86 5.66 -5.64
C THR A 618 -0.64 5.59 -6.55
N GLU A 619 -0.80 5.81 -7.85
CA GLU A 619 0.28 5.78 -8.84
C GLU A 619 0.28 7.07 -9.66
N TYR A 620 1.46 7.67 -9.80
CA TYR A 620 1.70 8.77 -10.73
C TYR A 620 2.91 8.48 -11.62
N GLU A 621 2.97 9.14 -12.77
CA GLU A 621 4.04 9.03 -13.76
C GLU A 621 4.58 10.40 -14.14
N VAL A 622 5.89 10.47 -14.36
CA VAL A 622 6.58 11.67 -14.86
C VAL A 622 7.02 11.45 -16.31
N SER A 623 6.61 12.36 -17.21
CA SER A 623 7.08 12.36 -18.61
C SER A 623 7.23 13.78 -19.14
N LYS A 624 8.45 14.18 -19.47
CA LYS A 624 8.84 15.53 -19.93
C LYS A 624 8.37 16.62 -18.96
N ASN A 625 7.33 17.36 -19.33
CA ASN A 625 6.69 18.40 -18.53
C ASN A 625 5.34 17.95 -17.97
N ALA A 626 4.96 16.69 -18.16
CA ALA A 626 3.71 16.14 -17.68
C ALA A 626 3.89 15.39 -16.36
N LEU A 627 2.93 15.61 -15.46
CA LEU A 627 2.65 14.75 -14.33
C LEU A 627 1.33 14.02 -14.63
N ALA A 628 1.32 12.70 -14.66
CA ALA A 628 0.11 11.92 -14.93
C ALA A 628 -0.30 11.11 -13.69
N VAL A 629 -1.59 10.98 -13.43
CA VAL A 629 -2.14 10.13 -12.37
C VAL A 629 -2.96 9.02 -13.01
N THR A 630 -2.68 7.78 -12.61
CA THR A 630 -3.41 6.60 -13.10
C THR A 630 -4.82 6.57 -12.51
N LEU A 631 -5.83 6.61 -13.39
CA LEU A 631 -7.24 6.57 -13.06
C LEU A 631 -7.74 5.13 -12.92
N LEU A 632 -7.28 4.25 -13.80
CA LEU A 632 -7.64 2.83 -13.85
C LEU A 632 -6.60 2.06 -14.66
N ARG A 633 -6.22 0.88 -14.18
CA ARG A 633 -5.43 -0.09 -14.94
C ARG A 633 -6.18 -1.42 -15.04
N SER A 634 -6.53 -1.79 -16.27
CA SER A 634 -7.29 -3.02 -16.59
C SER A 634 -6.34 -4.06 -17.18
N ILE A 635 -6.22 -5.21 -16.51
CA ILE A 635 -5.41 -6.37 -16.93
C ILE A 635 -6.16 -7.68 -16.61
N GLY A 636 -5.73 -8.82 -17.12
CA GLY A 636 -6.51 -10.07 -17.05
C GLY A 636 -5.81 -11.28 -16.44
N ILE A 637 -4.57 -11.14 -15.95
CA ILE A 637 -3.74 -12.25 -15.49
C ILE A 637 -2.86 -11.79 -14.33
N ILE A 638 -2.60 -12.68 -13.36
CA ILE A 638 -1.74 -12.39 -12.20
C ILE A 638 -0.33 -12.04 -12.67
N SER A 639 0.30 -12.93 -13.43
CA SER A 639 1.66 -12.75 -13.96
C SER A 639 1.72 -13.27 -15.38
N ASN A 640 1.97 -12.39 -16.35
CA ASN A 640 1.98 -12.70 -17.77
C ASN A 640 3.35 -13.27 -18.19
N PRO A 641 3.45 -14.53 -18.67
CA PRO A 641 4.72 -15.09 -19.13
C PRO A 641 5.32 -14.39 -20.37
N LYS A 642 4.51 -13.59 -21.08
CA LYS A 642 4.90 -12.82 -22.26
C LYS A 642 4.90 -11.31 -21.98
N ASN A 643 5.09 -10.91 -20.72
CA ASN A 643 5.11 -9.51 -20.31
C ASN A 643 6.30 -8.76 -20.96
N PRO A 644 6.08 -7.74 -21.82
CA PRO A 644 7.18 -7.00 -22.44
C PRO A 644 8.04 -6.19 -21.45
N ALA A 645 7.49 -5.81 -20.30
CA ALA A 645 8.17 -5.02 -19.29
C ALA A 645 8.86 -5.87 -18.21
N ARG A 646 8.67 -7.20 -18.22
CA ARG A 646 9.34 -8.10 -17.30
C ARG A 646 9.55 -9.47 -17.93
N THR A 647 10.82 -9.87 -18.09
CA THR A 647 11.19 -11.07 -18.87
C THR A 647 11.10 -12.38 -18.10
N THR A 648 10.73 -12.34 -16.80
CA THR A 648 10.55 -13.52 -15.96
C THR A 648 9.31 -13.35 -15.08
N PRO A 649 8.37 -14.32 -15.05
CA PRO A 649 7.18 -14.27 -14.19
C PRO A 649 7.49 -13.90 -12.74
N ALA A 650 6.68 -13.01 -12.15
CA ALA A 650 6.74 -12.67 -10.72
C ALA A 650 5.81 -13.56 -9.88
N GLY A 651 4.82 -14.17 -10.52
CA GLY A 651 3.89 -15.12 -9.93
C GLY A 651 3.35 -16.12 -10.95
N PRO A 652 2.34 -16.94 -10.59
CA PRO A 652 1.78 -17.93 -11.49
C PRO A 652 0.91 -17.28 -12.59
N PRO A 653 0.84 -17.90 -13.79
CA PRO A 653 0.10 -17.36 -14.93
C PRO A 653 -1.38 -17.71 -14.86
N LEU A 654 -2.07 -17.22 -13.82
CA LEU A 654 -3.49 -17.47 -13.58
C LEU A 654 -4.35 -16.31 -14.08
N ASP A 655 -5.40 -16.64 -14.83
CA ASP A 655 -6.38 -15.67 -15.32
C ASP A 655 -7.20 -15.09 -14.18
N VAL A 656 -7.38 -13.77 -14.21
CA VAL A 656 -8.12 -12.98 -13.22
C VAL A 656 -8.97 -11.93 -13.95
N PRO A 657 -10.08 -12.33 -14.61
CA PRO A 657 -10.91 -11.41 -15.38
C PRO A 657 -11.47 -10.25 -14.56
N GLY A 658 -11.65 -10.41 -13.24
CA GLY A 658 -12.07 -9.32 -12.35
C GLY A 658 -11.04 -8.19 -12.24
N ALA A 659 -9.76 -8.44 -12.54
CA ALA A 659 -8.73 -7.41 -12.58
C ALA A 659 -8.86 -6.47 -13.79
N GLN A 660 -9.72 -6.80 -14.77
CA GLN A 660 -10.06 -5.87 -15.85
C GLN A 660 -10.91 -4.71 -15.35
N GLN A 661 -11.58 -4.88 -14.20
CA GLN A 661 -12.50 -3.90 -13.61
C GLN A 661 -13.52 -3.40 -14.65
N LEU A 662 -14.18 -4.33 -15.33
CA LEU A 662 -15.30 -4.01 -16.22
C LEU A 662 -16.50 -3.51 -15.41
N GLY A 663 -17.33 -2.66 -16.03
CA GLY A 663 -18.48 -2.06 -15.38
C GLY A 663 -18.17 -0.72 -14.72
N GLU A 664 -18.95 -0.33 -13.72
CA GLU A 664 -18.89 1.00 -13.13
C GLU A 664 -17.60 1.24 -12.35
N ASN A 665 -16.86 2.29 -12.72
CA ASN A 665 -15.67 2.77 -12.03
C ASN A 665 -15.81 4.25 -11.70
N THR A 666 -15.08 4.66 -10.66
CA THR A 666 -14.99 6.04 -10.21
C THR A 666 -13.54 6.46 -10.08
N ALA A 667 -13.26 7.74 -10.35
CA ALA A 667 -11.98 8.35 -10.01
C ALA A 667 -12.23 9.76 -9.49
N GLU A 668 -11.70 10.07 -8.32
CA GLU A 668 -11.88 11.36 -7.66
C GLU A 668 -10.52 11.92 -7.25
N PHE A 669 -10.29 13.18 -7.60
CA PHE A 669 -9.07 13.91 -7.26
C PHE A 669 -9.33 15.41 -7.23
N SER A 670 -8.47 16.13 -6.53
CA SER A 670 -8.54 17.57 -6.37
C SER A 670 -7.19 18.17 -6.76
N ILE A 671 -7.20 19.31 -7.44
CA ILE A 671 -5.96 19.99 -7.84
C ILE A 671 -5.98 21.44 -7.38
N GLY A 672 -4.80 21.98 -7.09
CA GLY A 672 -4.63 23.40 -6.83
C GLY A 672 -3.18 23.84 -6.96
N PHE A 673 -2.96 25.15 -6.95
CA PHE A 673 -1.63 25.75 -7.03
C PHE A 673 -1.25 26.36 -5.69
N PHE A 674 -0.22 25.81 -5.06
CA PHE A 674 0.21 26.25 -3.73
C PHE A 674 1.65 25.82 -3.41
N PRO A 675 2.31 26.49 -2.45
CA PRO A 675 3.59 26.06 -1.93
C PRO A 675 3.51 24.65 -1.32
N VAL A 676 4.46 23.78 -1.65
CA VAL A 676 4.46 22.38 -1.19
C VAL A 676 4.40 22.25 0.34
N LYS A 677 4.96 23.21 1.09
CA LYS A 677 4.92 23.23 2.57
C LYS A 677 3.50 23.26 3.16
N ASP A 678 2.51 23.70 2.38
CA ASP A 678 1.12 23.84 2.81
C ASP A 678 0.29 22.57 2.52
N TRP A 679 0.91 21.49 1.99
CA TRP A 679 0.21 20.29 1.50
C TRP A 679 -0.78 19.68 2.51
N THR A 680 -0.40 19.62 3.79
CA THR A 680 -1.22 19.07 4.86
C THR A 680 -2.55 19.81 5.05
N THR A 681 -2.59 21.11 4.74
CA THR A 681 -3.81 21.92 4.82
C THR A 681 -4.79 21.53 3.72
N TYR A 682 -4.30 21.31 2.51
CA TYR A 682 -5.17 20.96 1.37
C TYR A 682 -5.58 19.49 1.41
N VAL A 683 -4.71 18.58 1.88
CA VAL A 683 -5.11 17.18 2.14
C VAL A 683 -6.24 17.14 3.17
N GLU A 684 -6.18 17.96 4.22
CA GLU A 684 -7.27 18.05 5.20
C GLU A 684 -8.56 18.64 4.62
N GLU A 685 -8.49 19.56 3.66
CA GLU A 685 -9.69 20.07 2.97
C GLU A 685 -10.46 18.95 2.26
N VAL A 686 -9.74 17.96 1.70
CA VAL A 686 -10.31 16.78 1.04
C VAL A 686 -10.66 15.66 2.04
N TYR A 687 -9.88 15.53 3.10
CA TYR A 687 -10.03 14.54 4.18
C TYR A 687 -10.23 15.24 5.54
N PRO A 688 -11.40 15.86 5.78
CA PRO A 688 -11.62 16.70 6.94
C PRO A 688 -11.59 15.91 8.25
N GLN A 689 -10.67 16.26 9.14
CA GLN A 689 -10.59 15.69 10.49
C GLN A 689 -11.55 16.42 11.46
N THR A 690 -12.72 16.80 10.98
CA THR A 690 -13.73 17.57 11.71
C THR A 690 -15.09 16.91 11.58
N ILE A 691 -15.77 16.73 12.70
CA ILE A 691 -17.13 16.20 12.79
C ILE A 691 -18.04 17.32 13.29
N LEU A 692 -19.09 17.60 12.51
CA LEU A 692 -20.24 18.39 12.97
C LEU A 692 -21.25 17.40 13.54
N PHE A 693 -21.82 17.74 14.70
CA PHE A 693 -22.81 16.89 15.34
C PHE A 693 -24.19 17.07 14.70
#